data_AF-A0A925XH71-F1
#
_entry.id   AF-A0A925XH71-F1
#
_cell.length_a   1.000
_cell.length_b   1.000
_cell.length_c   1.000
_cell.angle_alpha   90.00
_cell.angle_beta   90.00
_cell.angle_gamma   90.00
#
_symmetry.space_group_name_H-M   'P 1'
#
loop_
_entity.id
_entity.type
_entity.pdbx_description
1 polymer ?
#
loop_
_entity_poly.entity_id
_entity_poly.type
_entity_poly.pdbx_seq_one_letter_code
_entity_poly.pdbx_strand_id
1 'polypeptide(L)'
;AFASGRVGQAAEFDGKRWLDAGDVGDFGEDESFAFSLWVKSRGKEAMTVLARMDHENSSRGYELRLEANGRLQALFAGRILDDLIRVESQEPLPADRWSHVFVSYDGSSAARGVSIRVNGETAKITVITDLLSNPIRVKLPLIIGAGGSAQAFVGLIDELRFYRGRLTDEVAMSLAAGETISQIAAGPLDDTAPPAHLAKLREFYLRHHAPEAERRARQFVLDTRSRYEAYLATIPTTMVMQDVPGLRETRILTRGEYNKPGEVVQTGLPAVFGKVDGRGLTVESQQAAVAGNTVVRGSPSVVRGSPDPAQPVTKGLPSSLSTVNPQPSTRLDLARWLVSPENPLAARVTVNRLWQMLFGLGLVKTSEDFGTQGELPSHPELVDWLAVEFVGEGRAESRESRAERKESGSTTISLSGSRLSTLDSRLRFDIKRTLRQLVTSATYRQSSRIDEALVTRDPDNRWLARGPRFRLTAEMIRDAALASSGLLVESLGGPSVKPYQPPGLWEELSAEAVPGPFSVYVQDHGASLYRRSLYTYQKRTVTTPGMAIFDASSRDFCRVKLPRTNTPLQALNLMNDITYLEAARVLAEHAMREGGASAESRIAWAFRRVLSRSPSDNELSVLARGFDRRLNLFRNHPESIQKLLEVGESHVDETLPAYELATFTTVTSEILSLDETVNRN
;
A
#
# COMPACT_ATOMS: atom_id res chain seq x y z
N ALA A 1 -44.15 18.04 -27.53
CA ALA A 1 -44.72 17.98 -28.89
C ALA A 1 -43.97 16.90 -29.64
N PHE A 2 -44.63 16.16 -30.53
CA PHE A 2 -44.00 15.12 -31.33
C PHE A 2 -43.92 15.57 -32.79
N ALA A 3 -42.82 15.26 -33.45
CA ALA A 3 -42.60 15.52 -34.86
C ALA A 3 -42.20 14.22 -35.58
N SER A 4 -42.07 14.28 -36.91
CA SER A 4 -41.58 13.14 -37.69
C SER A 4 -40.17 12.75 -37.23
N GLY A 5 -40.04 11.52 -36.73
CA GLY A 5 -38.81 10.99 -36.16
C GLY A 5 -37.91 10.33 -37.19
N ARG A 6 -36.75 9.84 -36.72
CA ARG A 6 -35.93 8.91 -37.51
C ARG A 6 -36.64 7.57 -37.64
N VAL A 7 -37.35 7.16 -36.59
CA VAL A 7 -38.19 5.96 -36.55
C VAL A 7 -39.55 6.35 -35.99
N GLY A 8 -40.55 6.54 -36.86
CA GLY A 8 -41.89 6.93 -36.41
C GLY A 8 -41.95 8.39 -35.93
N GLN A 9 -42.04 8.61 -34.61
CA GLN A 9 -42.24 9.93 -34.01
C GLN A 9 -41.11 10.28 -33.03
N ALA A 10 -40.55 11.48 -33.15
CA ALA A 10 -39.53 12.01 -32.24
C ALA A 10 -40.11 13.07 -31.30
N ALA A 11 -39.57 13.16 -30.09
CA ALA A 11 -39.86 14.26 -29.17
C ALA A 11 -39.15 15.54 -29.62
N GLU A 12 -39.89 16.64 -29.72
CA GLU A 12 -39.37 17.96 -30.07
C GLU A 12 -39.15 18.83 -28.83
N PHE A 13 -37.94 19.40 -28.75
CA PHE A 13 -37.46 20.25 -27.67
C PHE A 13 -37.15 21.65 -28.22
N ASP A 14 -37.69 22.67 -27.57
CA ASP A 14 -37.61 24.08 -27.96
C ASP A 14 -36.75 24.92 -26.98
N GLY A 15 -35.96 24.24 -26.13
CA GLY A 15 -35.19 24.86 -25.06
C GLY A 15 -36.04 25.28 -23.84
N LYS A 16 -37.35 24.99 -23.83
CA LYS A 16 -38.25 25.26 -22.69
C LYS A 16 -38.99 24.01 -22.22
N ARG A 17 -39.10 23.00 -23.07
CA ARG A 17 -39.73 21.71 -22.75
C ARG A 17 -38.66 20.66 -22.47
N TRP A 18 -38.97 19.76 -21.54
CA TRP A 18 -38.19 18.58 -21.21
C TRP A 18 -39.14 17.41 -20.91
N LEU A 19 -38.60 16.19 -20.86
CA LEU A 19 -39.34 15.01 -20.43
C LEU A 19 -38.74 14.49 -19.13
N ASP A 20 -39.62 14.17 -18.18
CA ASP A 20 -39.29 13.40 -16.99
C ASP A 20 -39.55 11.92 -17.29
N ALA A 21 -38.49 11.11 -17.26
CA ALA A 21 -38.54 9.68 -17.53
C ALA A 21 -38.63 8.83 -16.25
N GLY A 22 -38.85 9.46 -15.09
CA GLY A 22 -38.95 8.80 -13.79
C GLY A 22 -37.66 8.08 -13.40
N ASP A 23 -37.80 6.94 -12.74
CA ASP A 23 -36.69 6.19 -12.15
C ASP A 23 -35.94 5.27 -13.14
N VAL A 24 -35.86 5.67 -14.41
CA VAL A 24 -35.06 4.97 -15.41
C VAL A 24 -33.60 5.43 -15.31
N GLY A 25 -32.66 4.51 -15.55
CA GLY A 25 -31.23 4.82 -15.61
C GLY A 25 -30.58 5.06 -14.24
N ASP A 26 -31.07 4.43 -13.17
CA ASP A 26 -30.42 4.48 -11.85
C ASP A 26 -29.16 3.59 -11.80
N PHE A 27 -28.01 4.18 -12.14
CA PHE A 27 -26.72 3.50 -12.20
C PHE A 27 -25.71 4.04 -11.18
N GLY A 28 -24.88 3.12 -10.67
CA GLY A 28 -23.71 3.43 -9.86
C GLY A 28 -22.44 3.61 -10.68
N GLU A 29 -21.41 4.11 -10.02
CA GLU A 29 -20.05 4.30 -10.55
C GLU A 29 -19.34 2.96 -10.78
N ASP A 30 -19.75 1.94 -10.04
CA ASP A 30 -19.25 0.56 -10.06
C ASP A 30 -20.08 -0.36 -10.96
N GLU A 31 -21.17 0.14 -11.54
CA GLU A 31 -22.03 -0.60 -12.45
C GLU A 31 -21.67 -0.31 -13.91
N SER A 32 -21.58 -1.36 -14.72
CA SER A 32 -21.52 -1.17 -16.18
C SER A 32 -22.92 -0.89 -16.73
N PHE A 33 -23.00 0.07 -17.66
CA PHE A 33 -24.24 0.43 -18.34
C PHE A 33 -23.98 1.10 -19.70
N ALA A 34 -25.02 1.20 -20.51
CA ALA A 34 -24.97 1.93 -21.77
C ALA A 34 -26.31 2.58 -22.08
N PHE A 35 -26.30 3.60 -22.94
CA PHE A 35 -27.51 4.16 -23.51
C PHE A 35 -27.32 4.55 -24.97
N SER A 36 -28.41 4.49 -25.72
CA SER A 36 -28.47 4.78 -27.16
C SER A 36 -29.63 5.70 -27.47
N LEU A 37 -29.44 6.65 -28.38
CA LEU A 37 -30.52 7.51 -28.88
C LEU A 37 -30.22 8.03 -30.29
N TRP A 38 -31.25 8.48 -30.98
CA TRP A 38 -31.12 9.35 -32.14
C TRP A 38 -31.30 10.80 -31.72
N VAL A 39 -30.40 11.67 -32.18
CA VAL A 39 -30.44 13.10 -31.89
C VAL A 39 -30.30 13.90 -33.19
N LYS A 40 -31.12 14.94 -33.32
CA LYS A 40 -31.00 15.96 -34.36
C LYS A 40 -30.99 17.33 -33.70
N SER A 41 -29.79 17.91 -33.58
CA SER A 41 -29.56 19.18 -32.88
C SER A 41 -29.78 20.39 -33.79
N ARG A 42 -30.39 21.45 -33.26
CA ARG A 42 -30.65 22.73 -33.94
C ARG A 42 -30.11 23.96 -33.18
N GLY A 43 -29.74 23.81 -31.92
CA GLY A 43 -29.15 24.89 -31.12
C GLY A 43 -27.68 25.14 -31.45
N LYS A 44 -27.19 26.34 -31.08
CA LYS A 44 -25.79 26.77 -31.26
C LYS A 44 -25.01 26.92 -29.95
N GLU A 45 -25.72 26.84 -28.82
CA GLU A 45 -25.14 26.91 -27.47
C GLU A 45 -24.86 25.49 -26.95
N ALA A 46 -24.12 25.39 -25.83
CA ALA A 46 -24.00 24.14 -25.12
C ALA A 46 -25.36 23.71 -24.54
N MET A 47 -25.77 22.47 -24.79
CA MET A 47 -27.09 21.95 -24.47
C MET A 47 -27.04 20.57 -23.81
N THR A 48 -27.88 20.35 -22.79
CA THR A 48 -28.03 19.05 -22.12
C THR A 48 -28.99 18.16 -22.91
N VAL A 49 -28.52 17.00 -23.38
CA VAL A 49 -29.34 16.03 -24.11
C VAL A 49 -30.14 15.15 -23.14
N LEU A 50 -29.49 14.64 -22.10
CA LEU A 50 -30.12 13.97 -20.97
C LEU A 50 -29.24 14.10 -19.73
N ALA A 51 -29.86 14.06 -18.56
CA ALA A 51 -29.17 14.15 -17.28
C ALA A 51 -29.96 13.47 -16.16
N ARG A 52 -29.23 12.83 -15.25
CA ARG A 52 -29.74 12.40 -13.94
C ARG A 52 -28.77 12.96 -12.91
N MET A 53 -29.08 14.16 -12.41
CA MET A 53 -28.15 15.01 -11.65
C MET A 53 -28.82 15.58 -10.39
N ASP A 54 -28.08 15.64 -9.29
CA ASP A 54 -28.45 16.29 -8.03
C ASP A 54 -27.62 17.58 -7.85
N HIS A 55 -28.19 18.70 -8.27
CA HIS A 55 -27.53 20.00 -8.18
C HIS A 55 -27.41 20.53 -6.74
N GLU A 56 -28.27 20.09 -5.82
CA GLU A 56 -28.20 20.49 -4.42
C GLU A 56 -27.05 19.77 -3.70
N ASN A 57 -26.72 18.56 -4.16
CA ASN A 57 -25.63 17.76 -3.62
C ASN A 57 -24.44 17.69 -4.58
N SER A 58 -23.75 18.83 -4.72
CA SER A 58 -22.49 18.92 -5.47
C SER A 58 -22.57 18.60 -6.97
N SER A 59 -23.77 18.65 -7.56
CA SER A 59 -24.02 18.24 -8.95
C SER A 59 -23.54 16.80 -9.22
N ARG A 60 -23.91 15.89 -8.31
CA ARG A 60 -23.64 14.45 -8.43
C ARG A 60 -24.57 13.83 -9.47
N GLY A 61 -24.07 12.89 -10.27
CA GLY A 61 -24.88 12.20 -11.26
C GLY A 61 -24.15 11.93 -12.56
N TYR A 62 -24.90 11.80 -13.65
CA TYR A 62 -24.34 11.73 -14.99
C TYR A 62 -25.18 12.53 -16.00
N GLU A 63 -24.52 13.00 -17.06
CA GLU A 63 -25.16 13.71 -18.15
C GLU A 63 -24.50 13.41 -19.50
N LEU A 64 -25.31 13.49 -20.55
CA LEU A 64 -24.84 13.64 -21.93
C LEU A 64 -25.20 15.05 -22.40
N ARG A 65 -24.20 15.78 -22.89
CA ARG A 65 -24.41 17.12 -23.42
C ARG A 65 -23.73 17.30 -24.77
N LEU A 66 -24.22 18.29 -25.51
CA LEU A 66 -23.63 18.78 -26.75
C LEU A 66 -23.00 20.14 -26.45
N GLU A 67 -21.70 20.30 -26.73
CA GLU A 67 -21.01 21.58 -26.59
C GLU A 67 -21.42 22.56 -27.71
N ALA A 68 -21.15 23.85 -27.52
CA ALA A 68 -21.44 24.89 -28.53
C ALA A 68 -20.76 24.64 -29.89
N ASN A 69 -19.63 23.90 -29.89
CA ASN A 69 -18.92 23.48 -31.09
C ASN A 69 -19.51 22.21 -31.75
N GLY A 70 -20.59 21.65 -31.20
CA GLY A 70 -21.27 20.45 -31.69
C GLY A 70 -20.68 19.13 -31.21
N ARG A 71 -19.65 19.12 -30.36
CA ARG A 71 -19.05 17.87 -29.83
C ARG A 71 -19.89 17.28 -28.71
N LEU A 72 -19.92 15.95 -28.63
CA LEU A 72 -20.61 15.23 -27.57
C LEU A 72 -19.70 15.12 -26.36
N GLN A 73 -20.25 15.35 -25.18
CA GLN A 73 -19.55 15.17 -23.92
C GLN A 73 -20.37 14.29 -22.98
N ALA A 74 -19.74 13.23 -22.49
CA ALA A 74 -20.29 12.39 -21.44
C ALA A 74 -19.58 12.72 -20.12
N LEU A 75 -20.37 12.96 -19.08
CA LEU A 75 -19.89 13.34 -17.75
C LEU A 75 -20.52 12.42 -16.69
N PHE A 76 -19.69 11.94 -15.76
CA PHE A 76 -20.08 11.17 -14.59
C PHE A 76 -19.41 11.79 -13.37
N ALA A 77 -20.16 12.28 -12.40
CA ALA A 77 -19.63 13.08 -11.30
C ALA A 77 -20.13 12.58 -9.94
N GLY A 78 -19.19 12.31 -9.02
CA GLY A 78 -19.49 12.25 -7.58
C GLY A 78 -19.60 13.67 -6.98
N ARG A 79 -18.79 14.60 -7.52
CA ARG A 79 -18.84 16.06 -7.32
C ARG A 79 -18.20 16.79 -8.51
N ILE A 80 -18.94 17.70 -9.14
CA ILE A 80 -18.59 18.29 -10.45
C ILE A 80 -17.34 19.19 -10.47
N LEU A 81 -16.78 19.55 -9.30
CA LEU A 81 -15.61 20.42 -9.22
C LEU A 81 -14.28 19.66 -9.30
N ASP A 82 -14.19 18.46 -8.73
CA ASP A 82 -12.91 17.76 -8.55
C ASP A 82 -13.02 16.22 -8.53
N ASP A 83 -14.21 15.66 -8.72
CA ASP A 83 -14.47 14.21 -8.62
C ASP A 83 -15.42 13.75 -9.72
N LEU A 84 -14.87 13.61 -10.93
CA LEU A 84 -15.64 13.26 -12.12
C LEU A 84 -14.78 12.61 -13.23
N ILE A 85 -15.47 11.89 -14.11
CA ILE A 85 -15.01 11.53 -15.45
C ILE A 85 -15.68 12.49 -16.43
N ARG A 86 -14.91 13.05 -17.35
CA ARG A 86 -15.42 13.84 -18.47
C ARG A 86 -14.64 13.53 -19.73
N VAL A 87 -15.36 13.02 -20.74
CA VAL A 87 -14.82 12.70 -22.05
C VAL A 87 -15.61 13.41 -23.14
N GLU A 88 -14.93 13.87 -24.18
CA GLU A 88 -15.53 14.63 -25.27
C GLU A 88 -15.15 14.02 -26.63
N SER A 89 -16.09 13.95 -27.58
CA SER A 89 -15.81 13.53 -28.95
C SER A 89 -14.93 14.57 -29.65
N GLN A 90 -13.95 14.12 -30.45
CA GLN A 90 -13.11 15.06 -31.22
C GLN A 90 -13.87 15.68 -32.40
N GLU A 91 -14.82 14.93 -32.95
CA GLU A 91 -15.63 15.33 -34.09
C GLU A 91 -17.01 15.81 -33.62
N PRO A 92 -17.52 16.92 -34.20
CA PRO A 92 -18.84 17.42 -33.88
C PRO A 92 -19.94 16.61 -34.58
N LEU A 93 -21.13 16.56 -33.97
CA LEU A 93 -22.31 16.05 -34.63
C LEU A 93 -22.73 16.96 -35.79
N PRO A 94 -23.14 16.40 -36.94
CA PRO A 94 -23.69 17.19 -38.03
C PRO A 94 -24.95 17.96 -37.61
N ALA A 95 -24.93 19.29 -37.73
CA ALA A 95 -26.04 20.16 -37.38
C ALA A 95 -27.28 19.91 -38.27
N ASP A 96 -28.47 19.97 -37.67
CA ASP A 96 -29.77 19.69 -38.29
C ASP A 96 -29.84 18.36 -39.07
N ARG A 97 -29.03 17.36 -38.70
CA ARG A 97 -29.10 15.99 -39.24
C ARG A 97 -29.26 14.98 -38.11
N TRP A 98 -29.93 13.87 -38.43
CA TRP A 98 -30.04 12.74 -37.52
C TRP A 98 -28.70 12.06 -37.32
N SER A 99 -28.29 11.91 -36.06
CA SER A 99 -27.12 11.15 -35.65
C SER A 99 -27.52 10.16 -34.58
N HIS A 100 -27.11 8.90 -34.72
CA HIS A 100 -27.25 7.92 -33.65
C HIS A 100 -26.07 8.07 -32.69
N VAL A 101 -26.36 8.18 -31.40
CA VAL A 101 -25.37 8.32 -30.32
C VAL A 101 -25.50 7.12 -29.40
N PHE A 102 -24.37 6.47 -29.14
CA PHE A 102 -24.26 5.37 -28.19
C PHE A 102 -23.14 5.70 -27.20
N VAL A 103 -23.43 5.61 -25.90
CA VAL A 103 -22.45 5.81 -24.83
C VAL A 103 -22.47 4.56 -23.96
N SER A 104 -21.29 4.01 -23.66
CA SER A 104 -21.12 2.93 -22.69
C SER A 104 -20.14 3.31 -21.61
N TYR A 105 -20.35 2.76 -20.42
CA TYR A 105 -19.45 2.84 -19.29
C TYR A 105 -19.33 1.45 -18.65
N ASP A 106 -18.12 1.03 -18.30
CA ASP A 106 -17.85 -0.33 -17.81
C ASP A 106 -17.74 -0.46 -16.28
N GLY A 107 -18.05 0.59 -15.52
CA GLY A 107 -18.00 0.58 -14.05
C GLY A 107 -16.60 0.76 -13.46
N SER A 108 -15.60 1.12 -14.28
CA SER A 108 -14.20 1.14 -13.80
C SER A 108 -13.81 2.36 -12.95
N SER A 109 -14.73 3.31 -12.73
CA SER A 109 -14.48 4.65 -12.20
C SER A 109 -13.34 5.38 -12.91
N ALA A 110 -13.19 5.14 -14.22
CA ALA A 110 -12.14 5.75 -15.03
C ALA A 110 -12.59 6.08 -16.46
N ALA A 111 -12.00 7.10 -17.06
CA ALA A 111 -12.31 7.57 -18.41
C ALA A 111 -12.05 6.50 -19.49
N ARG A 112 -11.09 5.59 -19.26
CA ARG A 112 -10.84 4.43 -20.13
C ARG A 112 -12.05 3.49 -20.26
N GLY A 113 -12.94 3.52 -19.27
CA GLY A 113 -14.17 2.74 -19.23
C GLY A 113 -15.30 3.33 -20.06
N VAL A 114 -15.16 4.59 -20.51
CA VAL A 114 -16.17 5.29 -21.30
C VAL A 114 -15.89 5.14 -22.79
N SER A 115 -16.91 4.76 -23.56
CA SER A 115 -16.86 4.78 -25.03
C SER A 115 -18.03 5.56 -25.61
N ILE A 116 -17.76 6.32 -26.68
CA ILE A 116 -18.78 7.03 -27.45
C ILE A 116 -18.73 6.50 -28.89
N ARG A 117 -19.89 6.18 -29.45
CA ARG A 117 -20.04 5.84 -30.86
C ARG A 117 -21.07 6.76 -31.50
N VAL A 118 -20.76 7.19 -32.73
CA VAL A 118 -21.64 8.04 -33.54
C VAL A 118 -21.93 7.30 -34.83
N ASN A 119 -23.21 7.12 -35.16
CA ASN A 119 -23.67 6.39 -36.34
C ASN A 119 -23.10 4.96 -36.47
N GLY A 120 -22.82 4.33 -35.33
CA GLY A 120 -22.27 2.97 -35.25
C GLY A 120 -20.75 2.91 -35.26
N GLU A 121 -20.06 4.00 -35.58
CA GLU A 121 -18.60 4.08 -35.60
C GLU A 121 -18.05 4.58 -34.26
N THR A 122 -16.90 4.03 -33.83
CA THR A 122 -16.26 4.46 -32.58
C THR A 122 -15.68 5.86 -32.74
N ALA A 123 -16.19 6.81 -31.95
CA ALA A 123 -15.71 8.18 -31.96
C ALA A 123 -14.35 8.26 -31.26
N LYS A 124 -13.43 9.06 -31.83
CA LYS A 124 -12.22 9.46 -31.10
C LYS A 124 -12.62 10.39 -29.97
N ILE A 125 -12.16 10.11 -28.76
CA ILE A 125 -12.47 10.90 -27.56
C ILE A 125 -11.22 11.58 -27.00
N THR A 126 -11.41 12.76 -26.43
CA THR A 126 -10.44 13.47 -25.60
C THR A 126 -10.87 13.32 -24.14
N VAL A 127 -9.97 12.84 -23.29
CA VAL A 127 -10.19 12.80 -21.84
C VAL A 127 -9.91 14.19 -21.28
N ILE A 128 -10.94 14.83 -20.73
CA ILE A 128 -10.82 16.16 -20.12
C ILE A 128 -10.52 16.01 -18.63
N THR A 129 -11.16 15.06 -17.95
CA THR A 129 -10.97 14.81 -16.51
C THR A 129 -11.20 13.32 -16.22
N ASP A 130 -10.37 12.76 -15.32
CA ASP A 130 -10.40 11.34 -14.93
C ASP A 130 -10.03 11.19 -13.45
N LEU A 131 -10.94 11.62 -12.58
CA LEU A 131 -10.71 11.71 -11.12
C LEU A 131 -11.84 11.11 -10.28
N LEU A 132 -12.75 10.32 -10.89
CA LEU A 132 -13.92 9.80 -10.19
C LEU A 132 -13.54 8.77 -9.10
N SER A 133 -14.04 9.01 -7.90
CA SER A 133 -13.73 8.27 -6.68
C SER A 133 -14.92 8.14 -5.72
N ASN A 134 -15.93 9.01 -5.80
CA ASN A 134 -17.16 8.89 -5.02
C ASN A 134 -18.34 8.40 -5.88
N PRO A 135 -19.43 7.94 -5.22
CA PRO A 135 -20.59 7.44 -5.93
C PRO A 135 -21.30 8.48 -6.80
N ILE A 136 -21.76 8.06 -7.98
CA ILE A 136 -22.54 8.89 -8.90
C ILE A 136 -24.06 8.70 -8.76
N ARG A 137 -24.51 7.63 -8.08
CA ARG A 137 -25.93 7.29 -7.97
C ARG A 137 -26.71 8.38 -7.23
N VAL A 138 -27.87 8.76 -7.76
CA VAL A 138 -28.79 9.74 -7.16
C VAL A 138 -30.25 9.27 -7.23
N LYS A 139 -31.03 9.59 -6.21
CA LYS A 139 -32.48 9.29 -6.11
C LYS A 139 -33.35 10.38 -6.75
N LEU A 140 -32.98 10.81 -7.95
CA LEU A 140 -33.68 11.83 -8.73
C LEU A 140 -34.05 11.27 -10.11
N PRO A 141 -35.13 11.74 -10.74
CA PRO A 141 -35.55 11.22 -12.04
C PRO A 141 -34.53 11.54 -13.14
N LEU A 142 -34.56 10.73 -14.19
CA LEU A 142 -33.87 11.04 -15.44
C LEU A 142 -34.65 12.13 -16.20
N ILE A 143 -33.97 13.21 -16.55
CA ILE A 143 -34.51 14.31 -17.35
C ILE A 143 -33.92 14.26 -18.76
N ILE A 144 -34.79 14.33 -19.78
CA ILE A 144 -34.40 14.36 -21.20
C ILE A 144 -34.62 15.78 -21.72
N GLY A 145 -33.59 16.34 -22.36
CA GLY A 145 -33.58 17.69 -22.92
C GLY A 145 -33.36 18.82 -21.92
N ALA A 146 -33.08 18.52 -20.65
CA ALA A 146 -32.72 19.49 -19.60
C ALA A 146 -32.08 18.77 -18.39
N GLY A 147 -31.98 19.47 -17.24
CA GLY A 147 -31.62 18.87 -15.94
C GLY A 147 -30.13 18.64 -15.71
N GLY A 148 -29.27 19.13 -16.61
CA GLY A 148 -27.83 19.06 -16.52
C GLY A 148 -27.18 20.42 -16.36
N SER A 149 -25.86 20.47 -16.56
CA SER A 149 -25.02 21.66 -16.38
C SER A 149 -25.12 22.70 -17.52
N ALA A 150 -25.72 22.33 -18.65
CA ALA A 150 -25.86 23.16 -19.85
C ALA A 150 -27.31 23.58 -20.12
N GLN A 151 -27.54 24.44 -21.11
CA GLN A 151 -28.89 24.92 -21.45
C GLN A 151 -29.81 23.76 -21.88
N ALA A 152 -31.12 23.99 -21.83
CA ALA A 152 -32.09 23.01 -22.31
C ALA A 152 -31.93 22.78 -23.82
N PHE A 153 -32.18 21.54 -24.26
CA PHE A 153 -31.96 21.09 -25.62
C PHE A 153 -32.92 21.75 -26.61
N VAL A 154 -32.39 22.08 -27.79
CA VAL A 154 -33.17 22.56 -28.95
C VAL A 154 -32.94 21.61 -30.12
N GLY A 155 -33.97 20.83 -30.46
CA GLY A 155 -33.86 19.80 -31.49
C GLY A 155 -34.86 18.66 -31.31
N LEU A 156 -34.52 17.50 -31.86
CA LEU A 156 -35.33 16.28 -31.82
C LEU A 156 -34.53 15.13 -31.19
N ILE A 157 -35.17 14.36 -30.31
CA ILE A 157 -34.63 13.12 -29.76
C ILE A 157 -35.61 11.98 -30.05
N ASP A 158 -35.09 10.84 -30.47
CA ASP A 158 -35.86 9.66 -30.87
C ASP A 158 -35.19 8.37 -30.35
N GLU A 159 -35.96 7.31 -30.11
CA GLU A 159 -35.48 5.97 -29.74
C GLU A 159 -34.43 5.92 -28.60
N LEU A 160 -34.64 6.67 -27.51
CA LEU A 160 -33.78 6.58 -26.32
C LEU A 160 -33.96 5.23 -25.61
N ARG A 161 -32.85 4.52 -25.37
CA ARG A 161 -32.81 3.21 -24.69
C ARG A 161 -31.67 3.14 -23.69
N PHE A 162 -31.91 2.51 -22.55
CA PHE A 162 -30.90 2.21 -21.53
C PHE A 162 -30.68 0.71 -21.41
N TYR A 163 -29.44 0.35 -21.10
CA TYR A 163 -28.99 -1.03 -20.93
C TYR A 163 -28.15 -1.12 -19.67
N ARG A 164 -28.40 -2.16 -18.88
CA ARG A 164 -27.56 -2.54 -17.75
C ARG A 164 -26.55 -3.58 -18.24
N GLY A 165 -25.28 -3.42 -17.86
CA GLY A 165 -24.18 -4.25 -18.35
C GLY A 165 -23.45 -3.66 -19.55
N ARG A 166 -22.25 -4.22 -19.82
CA ARG A 166 -21.47 -3.89 -21.02
C ARG A 166 -22.08 -4.56 -22.26
N LEU A 167 -22.43 -3.77 -23.27
CA LEU A 167 -22.86 -4.28 -24.56
C LEU A 167 -21.66 -4.61 -25.45
N THR A 168 -21.80 -5.60 -26.33
CA THR A 168 -20.78 -5.89 -27.34
C THR A 168 -20.75 -4.81 -28.42
N ASP A 169 -19.59 -4.60 -29.05
CA ASP A 169 -19.45 -3.65 -30.16
C ASP A 169 -20.46 -3.90 -31.29
N GLU A 170 -20.75 -5.17 -31.55
CA GLU A 170 -21.72 -5.58 -32.56
C GLU A 170 -23.15 -5.18 -32.21
N VAL A 171 -23.56 -5.34 -30.94
CA VAL A 171 -24.88 -4.86 -30.48
C VAL A 171 -24.93 -3.34 -30.57
N ALA A 172 -23.89 -2.63 -30.14
CA ALA A 172 -23.83 -1.17 -30.23
C ALA A 172 -23.92 -0.67 -31.69
N MET A 173 -23.26 -1.36 -32.63
CA MET A 173 -23.37 -1.09 -34.06
C MET A 173 -24.77 -1.35 -34.60
N SER A 174 -25.42 -2.44 -34.20
CA SER A 174 -26.76 -2.78 -34.66
C SER A 174 -27.81 -1.71 -34.32
N LEU A 175 -27.65 -1.02 -33.19
CA LEU A 175 -28.58 0.02 -32.74
C LEU A 175 -28.55 1.27 -33.63
N ALA A 176 -27.45 1.50 -34.36
CA ALA A 176 -27.33 2.60 -35.30
C ALA A 176 -28.12 2.39 -36.60
N ALA A 177 -28.65 1.19 -36.86
CA ALA A 177 -29.52 0.93 -37.99
C ALA A 177 -30.98 1.21 -37.61
N GLY A 178 -31.55 2.28 -38.18
CA GLY A 178 -32.94 2.69 -37.93
C GLY A 178 -33.96 1.86 -38.72
N GLU A 179 -33.53 1.19 -39.78
CA GLU A 179 -34.36 0.36 -40.65
C GLU A 179 -34.76 -0.96 -39.96
N THR A 180 -35.94 -1.48 -40.29
CA THR A 180 -36.42 -2.79 -39.81
C THR A 180 -35.60 -3.94 -40.41
N ILE A 181 -35.61 -5.11 -39.76
CA ILE A 181 -34.94 -6.32 -40.29
C ILE A 181 -35.38 -6.63 -41.72
N SER A 182 -36.68 -6.52 -42.02
CA SER A 182 -37.21 -6.75 -43.36
C SER A 182 -36.72 -5.73 -44.39
N GLN A 183 -36.59 -4.46 -44.01
CA GLN A 183 -36.04 -3.42 -44.89
C GLN A 183 -34.56 -3.63 -45.15
N ILE A 184 -33.79 -4.01 -44.13
CA ILE A 184 -32.36 -4.30 -44.27
C ILE A 184 -32.16 -5.55 -45.13
N ALA A 185 -32.94 -6.60 -44.90
CA ALA A 185 -32.87 -7.85 -45.66
C ALA A 185 -33.25 -7.72 -47.15
N ALA A 186 -33.93 -6.63 -47.54
CA ALA A 186 -34.26 -6.31 -48.92
C ALA A 186 -33.15 -5.54 -49.66
N GLY A 187 -32.12 -5.08 -48.94
CA GLY A 187 -30.95 -4.38 -49.50
C GLY A 187 -29.77 -5.32 -49.80
N PRO A 188 -28.61 -4.77 -50.20
CA PRO A 188 -27.39 -5.56 -50.37
C PRO A 188 -26.96 -6.19 -49.04
N LEU A 189 -26.52 -7.45 -49.11
CA LEU A 189 -26.08 -8.27 -47.96
C LEU A 189 -24.60 -8.70 -48.07
N ASP A 190 -23.88 -8.16 -49.05
CA ASP A 190 -22.46 -8.38 -49.29
C ASP A 190 -21.61 -7.30 -48.60
N ASP A 191 -20.30 -7.27 -48.87
CA ASP A 191 -19.36 -6.32 -48.27
C ASP A 191 -19.65 -4.84 -48.60
N THR A 192 -20.61 -4.56 -49.49
CA THR A 192 -21.07 -3.20 -49.79
C THR A 192 -22.17 -2.70 -48.83
N ALA A 193 -22.73 -3.59 -48.02
CA ALA A 193 -23.76 -3.26 -47.04
C ALA A 193 -23.20 -2.44 -45.87
N PRO A 194 -23.96 -1.47 -45.32
CA PRO A 194 -23.53 -0.72 -44.14
C PRO A 194 -23.19 -1.67 -42.97
N PRO A 195 -22.05 -1.49 -42.26
CA PRO A 195 -21.67 -2.38 -41.16
C PRO A 195 -22.73 -2.52 -40.06
N ALA A 196 -23.51 -1.45 -39.79
CA ALA A 196 -24.63 -1.47 -38.85
C ALA A 196 -25.79 -2.39 -39.31
N HIS A 197 -26.03 -2.47 -40.62
CA HIS A 197 -27.05 -3.33 -41.22
C HIS A 197 -26.67 -4.80 -41.08
N LEU A 198 -25.43 -5.15 -41.43
CA LEU A 198 -24.89 -6.51 -41.26
C LEU A 198 -24.86 -6.93 -39.78
N ALA A 199 -24.43 -6.05 -38.87
CA ALA A 199 -24.44 -6.30 -37.44
C ALA A 199 -25.86 -6.57 -36.90
N LYS A 200 -26.86 -5.79 -37.35
CA LYS A 200 -28.25 -5.95 -36.94
C LYS A 200 -28.87 -7.25 -37.46
N LEU A 201 -28.59 -7.64 -38.70
CA LEU A 201 -29.01 -8.93 -39.23
C LEU A 201 -28.33 -10.11 -38.52
N ARG A 202 -27.01 -10.02 -38.27
CA ARG A 202 -26.29 -11.08 -37.56
C ARG A 202 -26.81 -11.27 -36.14
N GLU A 203 -27.01 -10.18 -35.39
CA GLU A 203 -27.56 -10.26 -34.04
C GLU A 203 -28.99 -10.80 -34.04
N PHE A 204 -29.82 -10.42 -35.02
CA PHE A 204 -31.16 -10.99 -35.18
C PHE A 204 -31.11 -12.50 -35.46
N TYR A 205 -30.26 -12.93 -36.39
CA TYR A 205 -30.06 -14.34 -36.73
C TYR A 205 -29.55 -15.14 -35.52
N LEU A 206 -28.50 -14.67 -34.85
CA LEU A 206 -27.91 -15.34 -33.68
C LEU A 206 -28.89 -15.51 -32.53
N ARG A 207 -29.86 -14.60 -32.38
CA ARG A 207 -30.89 -14.69 -31.33
C ARG A 207 -32.04 -15.64 -31.71
N HIS A 208 -32.54 -15.56 -32.95
CA HIS A 208 -33.82 -16.18 -33.31
C HIS A 208 -33.70 -17.42 -34.19
N HIS A 209 -32.66 -17.50 -35.03
CA HIS A 209 -32.59 -18.48 -36.11
C HIS A 209 -31.32 -19.35 -36.12
N ALA A 210 -30.28 -18.98 -35.37
CA ALA A 210 -29.03 -19.74 -35.33
C ALA A 210 -29.21 -21.16 -34.73
N PRO A 211 -28.46 -22.16 -35.23
CA PRO A 211 -28.43 -23.50 -34.67
C PRO A 211 -28.20 -23.51 -33.15
N GLU A 212 -28.79 -24.48 -32.46
CA GLU A 212 -28.71 -24.57 -30.99
C GLU A 212 -27.27 -24.60 -30.47
N ALA A 213 -26.35 -25.24 -31.20
CA ALA A 213 -24.93 -25.27 -30.86
C ALA A 213 -24.30 -23.86 -30.84
N GLU A 214 -24.60 -23.03 -31.84
CA GLU A 214 -24.09 -21.65 -31.95
C GLU A 214 -24.71 -20.74 -30.88
N ARG A 215 -26.01 -20.90 -30.61
CA ARG A 215 -26.68 -20.17 -29.52
C ARG A 215 -26.09 -20.51 -28.15
N ARG A 216 -25.78 -21.80 -27.90
CA ARG A 216 -25.09 -22.24 -26.67
C ARG A 216 -23.67 -21.69 -26.58
N ALA A 217 -22.91 -21.72 -27.68
CA ALA A 217 -21.55 -21.16 -27.70
C ALA A 217 -21.56 -19.65 -27.43
N ARG A 218 -22.51 -18.92 -28.02
CA ARG A 218 -22.72 -17.49 -27.76
C ARG A 218 -23.07 -17.23 -26.29
N GLN A 219 -23.99 -18.00 -25.72
CA GLN A 219 -24.37 -17.87 -24.31
C GLN A 219 -23.17 -18.13 -23.39
N PHE A 220 -22.37 -19.17 -23.68
CA PHE A 220 -21.16 -19.49 -22.92
C PHE A 220 -20.14 -18.35 -22.94
N VAL A 221 -19.93 -17.69 -24.08
CA VAL A 221 -19.03 -16.53 -24.19
C VAL A 221 -19.54 -15.35 -23.36
N LEU A 222 -20.84 -15.09 -23.39
CA LEU A 222 -21.46 -14.02 -22.59
C LEU A 222 -21.32 -14.32 -21.09
N ASP A 223 -21.67 -15.53 -20.64
CA ASP A 223 -21.57 -15.95 -19.24
C ASP A 223 -20.12 -15.90 -18.74
N THR A 224 -19.16 -16.35 -19.57
CA THR A 224 -17.74 -16.34 -19.24
C THR A 224 -17.21 -14.91 -19.10
N ARG A 225 -17.62 -14.00 -19.98
CA ARG A 225 -17.28 -12.57 -19.87
C ARG A 225 -17.84 -11.96 -18.58
N SER A 226 -19.11 -12.23 -18.25
CA SER A 226 -19.71 -11.75 -17.02
C SER A 226 -19.01 -12.29 -15.76
N ARG A 227 -18.61 -13.57 -15.74
CA ARG A 227 -17.84 -14.14 -14.62
C ARG A 227 -16.44 -13.53 -14.50
N TYR A 228 -15.78 -13.27 -15.62
CA TYR A 228 -14.48 -12.62 -15.65
C TYR A 228 -14.55 -11.18 -15.09
N GLU A 229 -15.57 -10.43 -15.49
CA GLU A 229 -15.81 -9.07 -14.98
C GLU A 229 -16.13 -9.07 -13.48
N ALA A 230 -16.98 -9.99 -13.01
CA ALA A 230 -17.28 -10.15 -11.60
C ALA A 230 -16.01 -10.49 -10.78
N TYR A 231 -15.12 -11.34 -11.32
CA TYR A 231 -13.85 -11.65 -10.68
C TYR A 231 -12.92 -10.43 -10.61
N LEU A 232 -12.78 -9.66 -11.70
CA LEU A 232 -11.96 -8.45 -11.71
C LEU A 232 -12.44 -7.42 -10.67
N ALA A 233 -13.75 -7.29 -10.47
CA ALA A 233 -14.33 -6.42 -9.44
C ALA A 233 -13.98 -6.86 -7.99
N THR A 234 -13.61 -8.13 -7.77
CA THR A 234 -13.15 -8.59 -6.44
C THR A 234 -11.70 -8.24 -6.13
N ILE A 235 -10.92 -7.83 -7.14
CA ILE A 235 -9.50 -7.52 -6.96
C ILE A 235 -9.39 -6.12 -6.32
N PRO A 236 -8.82 -6.00 -5.11
CA PRO A 236 -8.67 -4.70 -4.46
C PRO A 236 -7.74 -3.80 -5.28
N THR A 237 -8.25 -2.66 -5.73
CA THR A 237 -7.45 -1.63 -6.39
C THR A 237 -6.61 -0.88 -5.37
N THR A 238 -5.32 -0.74 -5.62
CA THR A 238 -4.43 0.12 -4.84
C THR A 238 -4.02 1.31 -5.66
N MET A 239 -3.94 2.49 -5.04
CA MET A 239 -3.41 3.67 -5.71
C MET A 239 -1.92 3.47 -5.95
N VAL A 240 -1.54 3.46 -7.22
CA VAL A 240 -0.14 3.48 -7.62
C VAL A 240 0.20 4.87 -8.12
N MET A 241 1.36 5.37 -7.71
CA MET A 241 1.88 6.62 -8.26
C MET A 241 2.33 6.33 -9.69
N GLN A 242 1.68 6.98 -10.66
CA GLN A 242 2.09 6.97 -12.05
C GLN A 242 2.77 8.29 -12.37
N ASP A 243 3.91 8.24 -13.06
CA ASP A 243 4.58 9.44 -13.52
C ASP A 243 3.71 10.16 -14.56
N VAL A 244 3.52 11.47 -14.37
CA VAL A 244 2.83 12.32 -15.33
C VAL A 244 3.70 12.41 -16.60
N PRO A 245 3.12 12.32 -17.82
CA PRO A 245 3.87 12.57 -19.04
C PRO A 245 4.45 14.00 -19.03
N GLY A 246 5.78 14.11 -19.07
CA GLY A 246 6.49 15.39 -19.02
C GLY A 246 6.80 15.90 -17.60
N LEU A 247 7.77 16.80 -17.50
CA LEU A 247 8.16 17.41 -16.22
C LEU A 247 7.14 18.47 -15.81
N ARG A 248 6.58 18.36 -14.60
CA ARG A 248 5.75 19.43 -14.02
C ARG A 248 6.62 20.65 -13.73
N GLU A 249 6.32 21.77 -14.39
CA GLU A 249 6.99 23.04 -14.12
C GLU A 249 6.81 23.42 -12.65
N THR A 250 7.93 23.55 -11.93
CA THR A 250 7.95 23.92 -10.52
C THR A 250 8.72 25.22 -10.38
N ARG A 251 8.32 26.14 -9.50
CA ARG A 251 8.92 27.47 -9.36
C ARG A 251 9.34 27.77 -7.93
N ILE A 252 10.36 28.60 -7.75
CA ILE A 252 10.74 29.12 -6.42
C ILE A 252 9.63 30.06 -5.93
N LEU A 253 9.16 29.86 -4.70
CA LEU A 253 8.19 30.76 -4.08
C LEU A 253 8.92 31.88 -3.33
N THR A 254 8.57 33.13 -3.64
CA THR A 254 9.11 34.30 -2.94
C THR A 254 8.55 34.33 -1.52
N ARG A 255 9.44 34.37 -0.51
CA ARG A 255 9.03 34.33 0.90
C ARG A 255 8.11 35.52 1.23
N GLY A 256 6.87 35.24 1.65
CA GLY A 256 5.87 36.26 1.98
C GLY A 256 4.92 36.63 0.84
N GLU A 257 5.22 36.25 -0.41
CA GLU A 257 4.36 36.47 -1.58
C GLU A 257 4.16 35.17 -2.37
N TYR A 258 3.41 34.23 -1.79
CA TYR A 258 3.14 32.90 -2.37
C TYR A 258 2.36 32.91 -3.69
N ASN A 259 1.80 34.06 -4.07
CA ASN A 259 1.07 34.30 -5.32
C ASN A 259 1.96 34.82 -6.47
N LYS A 260 3.24 35.11 -6.21
CA LYS A 260 4.20 35.51 -7.26
C LYS A 260 5.30 34.45 -7.40
N PRO A 261 5.08 33.43 -8.25
CA PRO A 261 6.06 32.39 -8.45
C PRO A 261 7.27 32.96 -9.21
N GLY A 262 8.46 32.74 -8.65
CA GLY A 262 9.73 33.15 -9.24
C GLY A 262 10.21 32.19 -10.32
N GLU A 263 11.52 31.96 -10.36
CA GLU A 263 12.14 31.16 -11.40
C GLU A 263 11.73 29.68 -11.40
N VAL A 264 11.64 29.10 -12.60
CA VAL A 264 11.36 27.67 -12.83
C VAL A 264 12.54 26.82 -12.39
N VAL A 265 12.36 25.96 -11.38
CA VAL A 265 13.38 24.99 -10.95
C VAL A 265 13.47 23.83 -11.94
N GLN A 266 14.71 23.41 -12.21
CA GLN A 266 15.02 22.25 -13.03
C GLN A 266 15.28 21.04 -12.12
N THR A 267 15.03 19.83 -12.62
CA THR A 267 15.40 18.60 -11.91
C THR A 267 16.92 18.45 -11.87
N GLY A 268 17.48 18.14 -10.71
CA GLY A 268 18.91 17.92 -10.55
C GLY A 268 19.26 17.29 -9.20
N LEU A 269 20.46 16.72 -9.11
CA LEU A 269 21.02 16.14 -7.90
C LEU A 269 21.76 17.20 -7.06
N PRO A 270 21.75 17.10 -5.72
CA PRO A 270 22.65 17.89 -4.89
C PRO A 270 24.13 17.68 -5.27
N ALA A 271 24.90 18.76 -5.30
CA ALA A 271 26.29 18.80 -5.77
C ALA A 271 27.22 17.80 -5.12
N VAL A 272 26.90 17.49 -3.86
CA VAL A 272 27.70 16.66 -2.98
C VAL A 272 27.81 15.21 -3.47
N PHE A 273 26.97 14.77 -4.41
CA PHE A 273 26.88 13.38 -4.85
C PHE A 273 27.76 13.00 -6.06
N GLY A 274 28.59 13.92 -6.60
CA GLY A 274 29.51 13.61 -7.71
C GLY A 274 28.83 13.35 -9.06
N LYS A 275 29.60 12.87 -10.05
CA LYS A 275 29.18 12.71 -11.47
C LYS A 275 28.36 11.44 -11.72
N VAL A 276 27.08 11.55 -12.03
CA VAL A 276 26.31 10.41 -12.59
C VAL A 276 26.49 10.40 -14.11
N ASP A 277 27.07 9.34 -14.67
CA ASP A 277 26.97 9.05 -16.10
C ASP A 277 25.99 7.90 -16.34
N GLY A 278 25.62 7.66 -17.61
CA GLY A 278 24.68 6.62 -18.02
C GLY A 278 25.12 5.18 -17.71
N ARG A 279 26.19 4.99 -16.94
CA ARG A 279 26.70 3.71 -16.42
C ARG A 279 26.99 3.73 -14.90
N GLY A 280 26.72 4.81 -14.19
CA GLY A 280 26.98 4.95 -12.74
C GLY A 280 27.96 6.09 -12.41
N LEU A 281 28.44 6.15 -11.16
CA LEU A 281 29.53 7.07 -10.78
C LEU A 281 30.88 6.49 -11.23
N THR A 282 31.70 7.26 -11.94
CA THR A 282 33.13 6.94 -12.10
C THR A 282 33.94 7.63 -11.01
N VAL A 283 34.63 6.84 -10.17
CA VAL A 283 35.54 7.33 -9.12
C VAL A 283 36.88 7.71 -9.76
N GLU A 284 37.04 8.98 -10.13
CA GLU A 284 38.36 9.58 -10.29
C GLU A 284 38.51 10.77 -9.34
N SER A 285 39.61 10.73 -8.57
CA SER A 285 40.17 11.77 -7.69
C SER A 285 39.67 11.87 -6.24
N GLN A 286 40.22 11.02 -5.36
CA GLN A 286 40.40 11.32 -3.93
C GLN A 286 41.89 11.42 -3.50
N GLN A 287 42.84 11.55 -4.44
CA GLN A 287 44.29 11.55 -4.12
C GLN A 287 44.99 12.92 -4.08
N ALA A 288 44.27 14.05 -4.11
CA ALA A 288 44.90 15.38 -4.20
C ALA A 288 44.92 16.22 -2.91
N ALA A 289 44.65 15.66 -1.72
CA ALA A 289 44.57 16.45 -0.47
C ALA A 289 45.57 16.04 0.64
N VAL A 290 46.75 15.53 0.28
CA VAL A 290 47.80 15.14 1.27
C VAL A 290 49.04 16.06 1.26
N ALA A 291 49.04 17.18 0.52
CA ALA A 291 50.18 18.11 0.56
C ALA A 291 49.72 19.55 0.77
N GLY A 292 49.80 20.04 2.01
CA GLY A 292 49.60 21.46 2.30
C GLY A 292 49.17 21.77 3.74
N ASN A 293 50.01 21.43 4.72
CA ASN A 293 49.89 22.00 6.07
C ASN A 293 50.11 23.51 6.02
N THR A 294 49.05 24.29 6.18
CA THR A 294 49.14 25.60 6.84
C THR A 294 47.99 25.73 7.81
N VAL A 295 48.30 25.53 9.09
CA VAL A 295 47.45 25.93 10.22
C VAL A 295 47.34 27.45 10.19
N VAL A 296 46.15 27.97 9.91
CA VAL A 296 45.77 29.31 10.36
C VAL A 296 44.71 29.12 11.44
N ARG A 297 45.18 29.17 12.70
CA ARG A 297 44.33 29.46 13.85
C ARG A 297 43.75 30.85 13.66
N GLY A 298 42.43 30.91 13.58
CA GLY A 298 41.67 32.15 13.63
C GLY A 298 40.24 31.81 13.30
N SER A 299 39.40 31.61 14.30
CA SER A 299 37.96 31.52 14.12
C SER A 299 37.47 32.78 13.40
N PRO A 300 36.76 32.68 12.27
CA PRO A 300 35.65 33.58 12.03
C PRO A 300 34.40 32.87 12.56
N SER A 301 33.86 33.44 13.61
CA SER A 301 32.49 33.26 14.07
C SER A 301 31.54 33.00 12.90
N VAL A 302 31.10 31.75 12.70
CA VAL A 302 29.96 31.50 11.81
C VAL A 302 28.73 31.92 12.60
N VAL A 303 28.32 33.17 12.38
CA VAL A 303 27.02 33.68 12.77
C VAL A 303 25.98 32.74 12.16
N ARG A 304 25.27 32.01 13.02
CA ARG A 304 24.05 31.28 12.66
C ARG A 304 22.96 32.33 12.43
N GLY A 305 22.97 32.94 11.24
CA GLY A 305 22.08 34.03 10.85
C GLY A 305 21.13 33.58 9.75
N SER A 306 19.84 33.85 9.94
CA SER A 306 18.81 33.82 8.90
C SER A 306 19.35 34.46 7.60
N PRO A 307 19.16 33.85 6.43
CA PRO A 307 19.59 34.44 5.18
C PRO A 307 18.89 35.79 4.97
N ASP A 308 19.68 36.78 4.56
CA ASP A 308 19.21 38.09 4.12
C ASP A 308 18.21 37.92 2.95
N PRO A 309 16.94 38.34 3.11
CA PRO A 309 15.90 38.13 2.10
C PRO A 309 16.10 38.95 0.82
N ALA A 310 17.10 39.84 0.75
CA ALA A 310 17.34 40.72 -0.39
C ALA A 310 18.32 40.16 -1.44
N GLN A 311 18.96 39.01 -1.21
CA GLN A 311 19.84 38.40 -2.22
C GLN A 311 19.13 37.27 -2.98
N PRO A 312 18.92 37.41 -4.31
CA PRO A 312 18.41 36.32 -5.13
C PRO A 312 19.44 35.18 -5.17
N VAL A 313 19.07 34.03 -4.59
CA VAL A 313 19.87 32.81 -4.66
C VAL A 313 19.62 32.17 -6.04
N THR A 314 20.63 32.16 -6.89
CA THR A 314 20.57 31.53 -8.22
C THR A 314 20.88 30.03 -8.14
N LYS A 315 20.36 29.25 -9.09
CA LYS A 315 20.53 27.79 -9.15
C LYS A 315 21.98 27.42 -9.47
N GLY A 316 22.56 26.53 -8.68
CA GLY A 316 23.85 25.92 -8.96
C GLY A 316 24.44 25.15 -7.78
N LEU A 317 25.30 24.18 -8.09
CA LEU A 317 26.14 23.48 -7.13
C LEU A 317 27.13 24.48 -6.47
N PRO A 318 27.51 24.35 -5.18
CA PRO A 318 28.67 25.06 -4.66
C PRO A 318 29.90 24.84 -5.55
N SER A 319 30.48 25.94 -6.02
CA SER A 319 31.56 26.00 -7.01
C SER A 319 32.87 25.36 -6.58
N SER A 320 33.03 25.03 -5.30
CA SER A 320 34.22 24.41 -4.72
C SER A 320 34.38 22.91 -5.03
N LEU A 321 33.47 22.27 -5.79
CA LEU A 321 33.44 20.80 -5.93
C LEU A 321 33.41 20.23 -7.37
N SER A 322 33.69 21.02 -8.44
CA SER A 322 33.88 20.61 -9.87
C SER A 322 32.65 19.98 -10.57
N THR A 323 32.09 20.50 -11.68
CA THR A 323 32.45 20.52 -13.13
C THR A 323 32.20 19.23 -13.96
N VAL A 324 31.04 19.26 -14.66
CA VAL A 324 30.57 18.52 -15.86
C VAL A 324 29.81 17.18 -15.69
N ASN A 325 28.47 17.22 -15.86
CA ASN A 325 27.75 16.53 -16.96
C ASN A 325 26.39 17.24 -17.25
N PRO A 326 25.92 17.39 -18.52
CA PRO A 326 24.85 18.31 -18.91
C PRO A 326 23.53 17.59 -19.30
N GLN A 327 23.00 16.71 -18.45
CA GLN A 327 21.69 16.09 -18.68
C GLN A 327 20.83 16.21 -17.41
N PRO A 328 19.51 16.43 -17.53
CA PRO A 328 18.65 16.52 -16.35
C PRO A 328 18.57 15.13 -15.69
N SER A 329 19.36 14.92 -14.64
CA SER A 329 19.29 13.72 -13.80
C SER A 329 17.91 13.63 -13.16
N THR A 330 17.26 12.48 -13.29
CA THR A 330 15.95 12.21 -12.70
C THR A 330 16.08 11.64 -11.29
N ARG A 331 14.96 11.60 -10.52
CA ARG A 331 14.91 10.88 -9.24
C ARG A 331 15.19 9.39 -9.39
N LEU A 332 14.91 8.82 -10.56
CA LEU A 332 15.21 7.42 -10.86
C LEU A 332 16.71 7.20 -11.02
N ASP A 333 17.43 8.15 -11.65
CA ASP A 333 18.89 8.07 -11.77
C ASP A 333 19.57 8.17 -10.41
N LEU A 334 19.06 9.02 -9.51
CA LEU A 334 19.48 9.04 -8.10
C LEU A 334 19.27 7.68 -7.42
N ALA A 335 18.07 7.10 -7.57
CA ALA A 335 17.73 5.84 -6.92
C ALA A 335 18.60 4.70 -7.43
N ARG A 336 18.86 4.64 -8.75
CA ARG A 336 19.78 3.67 -9.37
C ARG A 336 21.20 3.85 -8.86
N TRP A 337 21.67 5.08 -8.77
CA TRP A 337 22.99 5.39 -8.23
C TRP A 337 23.13 5.02 -6.74
N LEU A 338 22.11 5.29 -5.92
CA LEU A 338 22.11 4.97 -4.50
C LEU A 338 22.29 3.48 -4.23
N VAL A 339 21.82 2.61 -5.12
CA VAL A 339 21.90 1.15 -4.96
C VAL A 339 22.86 0.50 -5.96
N SER A 340 23.66 1.29 -6.67
CA SER A 340 24.63 0.77 -7.63
C SER A 340 25.84 0.19 -6.90
N PRO A 341 26.44 -0.92 -7.39
CA PRO A 341 27.64 -1.50 -6.79
C PRO A 341 28.83 -0.56 -6.71
N GLU A 342 28.91 0.39 -7.66
CA GLU A 342 29.92 1.44 -7.71
C GLU A 342 29.77 2.47 -6.56
N ASN A 343 28.66 2.43 -5.83
CA ASN A 343 28.41 3.25 -4.65
C ASN A 343 28.49 2.43 -3.35
N PRO A 344 29.68 2.35 -2.71
CA PRO A 344 29.85 1.53 -1.51
C PRO A 344 29.13 2.10 -0.28
N LEU A 345 28.75 3.38 -0.28
CA LEU A 345 28.20 4.04 0.90
C LEU A 345 26.88 3.44 1.34
N ALA A 346 25.95 3.19 0.41
CA ALA A 346 24.64 2.64 0.73
C ALA A 346 24.74 1.22 1.30
N ALA A 347 25.64 0.40 0.73
CA ALA A 347 25.92 -0.93 1.24
C ALA A 347 26.50 -0.86 2.66
N ARG A 348 27.55 -0.05 2.89
CA ARG A 348 28.19 0.18 4.21
C ARG A 348 27.20 0.64 5.27
N VAL A 349 26.37 1.63 4.96
CA VAL A 349 25.33 2.14 5.86
C VAL A 349 24.33 1.04 6.20
N THR A 350 23.87 0.27 5.20
CA THR A 350 22.88 -0.78 5.41
C THR A 350 23.43 -1.92 6.26
N VAL A 351 24.64 -2.42 5.97
CA VAL A 351 25.24 -3.49 6.80
C VAL A 351 25.54 -3.03 8.22
N ASN A 352 25.93 -1.76 8.42
CA ASN A 352 26.09 -1.22 9.76
C ASN A 352 24.77 -1.15 10.54
N ARG A 353 23.66 -0.83 9.86
CA ARG A 353 22.32 -0.86 10.48
C ARG A 353 21.89 -2.29 10.83
N LEU A 354 22.12 -3.25 9.94
CA LEU A 354 21.87 -4.68 10.21
C LEU A 354 22.73 -5.17 11.38
N TRP A 355 24.00 -4.76 11.43
CA TRP A 355 24.90 -5.03 12.54
C TRP A 355 24.36 -4.42 13.85
N GLN A 356 24.00 -3.14 13.85
CA GLN A 356 23.44 -2.45 15.02
C GLN A 356 22.17 -3.14 15.53
N MET A 357 21.31 -3.64 14.65
CA MET A 357 20.11 -4.37 15.05
C MET A 357 20.44 -5.66 15.81
N LEU A 358 21.49 -6.38 15.41
CA LEU A 358 21.85 -7.68 15.97
C LEU A 358 22.82 -7.59 17.16
N PHE A 359 23.73 -6.62 17.15
CA PHE A 359 24.79 -6.45 18.14
C PHE A 359 24.55 -5.26 19.09
N GLY A 360 23.50 -4.47 18.85
CA GLY A 360 23.07 -3.36 19.70
C GLY A 360 23.76 -2.04 19.39
N LEU A 361 25.03 -2.07 18.97
CA LEU A 361 25.84 -0.93 18.54
C LEU A 361 26.36 -1.19 17.13
N GLY A 362 26.31 -0.19 16.25
CA GLY A 362 26.93 -0.27 14.92
C GLY A 362 28.46 -0.32 15.00
N LEU A 363 29.09 -0.90 13.99
CA LEU A 363 30.54 -0.80 13.77
C LEU A 363 30.96 0.67 13.65
N VAL A 364 30.13 1.48 12.96
CA VAL A 364 30.08 2.94 13.09
C VAL A 364 29.00 3.27 14.12
N LYS A 365 29.38 3.88 15.24
CA LYS A 365 28.49 4.19 16.36
C LYS A 365 27.46 5.27 16.01
N THR A 366 27.87 6.27 15.23
CA THR A 366 27.02 7.35 14.70
C THR A 366 26.30 6.86 13.43
N SER A 367 25.33 5.95 13.59
CA SER A 367 24.63 5.34 12.44
C SER A 367 23.90 6.35 11.54
N GLU A 368 23.62 7.54 12.05
CA GLU A 368 23.05 8.70 11.38
C GLU A 368 24.06 9.50 10.54
N ASP A 369 25.37 9.36 10.79
CA ASP A 369 26.42 10.10 10.10
C ASP A 369 27.62 9.19 9.78
N PHE A 370 27.75 8.85 8.49
CA PHE A 370 28.87 8.10 7.92
C PHE A 370 29.92 9.01 7.28
N GLY A 371 29.77 10.33 7.40
CA GLY A 371 30.65 11.35 6.86
C GLY A 371 31.75 11.76 7.84
N THR A 372 32.37 12.91 7.57
CA THR A 372 33.54 13.41 8.31
C THR A 372 33.21 13.90 9.73
N GLN A 373 31.93 14.07 10.06
CA GLN A 373 31.47 14.43 11.40
C GLN A 373 31.03 13.20 12.23
N GLY A 374 30.97 12.03 11.60
CA GLY A 374 30.70 10.75 12.27
C GLY A 374 31.92 10.12 12.92
N GLU A 375 31.71 9.13 13.76
CA GLU A 375 32.78 8.29 14.29
C GLU A 375 33.35 7.35 13.23
N LEU A 376 34.65 7.04 13.34
CA LEU A 376 35.26 6.01 12.51
C LEU A 376 34.74 4.61 12.87
N PRO A 377 34.67 3.68 11.89
CA PRO A 377 34.34 2.28 12.16
C PRO A 377 35.30 1.68 13.19
N SER A 378 34.79 0.89 14.15
CA SER A 378 35.66 0.12 15.06
C SER A 378 36.49 -0.92 14.30
N HIS A 379 35.92 -1.49 13.24
CA HIS A 379 36.54 -2.50 12.39
C HIS A 379 36.31 -2.13 10.90
N PRO A 380 37.15 -1.26 10.32
CA PRO A 380 36.93 -0.73 8.96
C PRO A 380 36.93 -1.84 7.90
N GLU A 381 37.88 -2.76 7.97
CA GLU A 381 37.98 -3.90 7.02
C GLU A 381 36.74 -4.80 7.10
N LEU A 382 36.17 -4.98 8.29
CA LEU A 382 34.97 -5.80 8.48
C LEU A 382 33.73 -5.15 7.87
N VAL A 383 33.55 -3.84 8.04
CA VAL A 383 32.43 -3.10 7.40
C VAL A 383 32.54 -3.20 5.89
N ASP A 384 33.73 -3.03 5.35
CA ASP A 384 33.99 -3.06 3.92
C ASP A 384 33.74 -4.47 3.35
N TRP A 385 34.24 -5.50 4.02
CA TRP A 385 34.00 -6.88 3.64
C TRP A 385 32.51 -7.26 3.69
N LEU A 386 31.80 -6.87 4.74
CA LEU A 386 30.35 -7.09 4.84
C LEU A 386 29.57 -6.35 3.76
N ALA A 387 29.97 -5.14 3.40
CA ALA A 387 29.35 -4.35 2.35
C ALA A 387 29.51 -5.02 0.97
N VAL A 388 30.72 -5.48 0.62
CA VAL A 388 30.98 -6.22 -0.62
C VAL A 388 30.16 -7.50 -0.68
N GLU A 389 30.17 -8.27 0.42
CA GLU A 389 29.37 -9.48 0.52
C GLU A 389 27.88 -9.16 0.33
N PHE A 390 27.37 -8.11 0.95
CA PHE A 390 25.95 -7.71 0.88
C PHE A 390 25.47 -7.39 -0.54
N VAL A 391 26.33 -6.82 -1.39
CA VAL A 391 26.04 -6.55 -2.82
C VAL A 391 26.11 -7.84 -3.66
N GLY A 392 26.93 -8.82 -3.27
CA GLY A 392 26.92 -10.16 -3.85
C GLY A 392 27.78 -10.37 -5.10
N GLU A 393 28.69 -9.45 -5.42
CA GLU A 393 29.48 -9.44 -6.68
C GLU A 393 30.43 -10.64 -6.89
N GLY A 394 30.61 -11.53 -5.91
CA GLY A 394 31.62 -12.59 -5.99
C GLY A 394 31.14 -14.02 -6.31
N ARG A 395 29.83 -14.30 -6.42
CA ARG A 395 29.36 -15.72 -6.46
C ARG A 395 28.24 -16.10 -7.42
N ALA A 396 27.57 -15.14 -8.07
CA ALA A 396 26.44 -15.44 -8.97
C ALA A 396 26.83 -16.36 -10.13
N GLU A 397 28.01 -16.16 -10.73
CA GLU A 397 28.51 -16.96 -11.87
C GLU A 397 28.73 -18.46 -11.54
N SER A 398 28.94 -18.79 -10.26
CA SER A 398 29.27 -20.16 -9.84
C SER A 398 28.05 -21.04 -9.54
N ARG A 399 26.84 -20.46 -9.45
CA ARG A 399 25.62 -21.19 -9.08
C ARG A 399 24.70 -21.49 -10.25
N GLU A 400 24.56 -20.58 -11.22
CA GLU A 400 23.79 -20.84 -12.44
C GLU A 400 24.41 -22.01 -13.24
N SER A 401 25.74 -22.05 -13.33
CA SER A 401 26.49 -23.16 -13.95
C SER A 401 26.35 -24.52 -13.25
N ARG A 402 25.88 -24.55 -11.99
CA ARG A 402 25.71 -25.79 -11.21
C ARG A 402 24.25 -26.23 -11.09
N ALA A 403 23.30 -25.28 -11.17
CA ALA A 403 21.86 -25.55 -11.09
C ALA A 403 21.29 -26.11 -12.40
N GLU A 404 21.86 -25.79 -13.56
CA GLU A 404 21.39 -26.36 -14.85
C GLU A 404 21.75 -27.84 -15.05
N ARG A 405 22.59 -28.43 -14.19
CA ARG A 405 23.05 -29.83 -14.32
C ARG A 405 22.34 -30.84 -13.41
N LYS A 406 21.41 -30.43 -12.53
CA LYS A 406 20.67 -31.36 -11.69
C LYS A 406 19.21 -30.93 -11.55
N GLU A 407 18.32 -31.91 -11.75
CA GLU A 407 16.87 -31.86 -11.52
C GLU A 407 15.99 -31.43 -12.69
N SER A 408 15.98 -32.29 -13.70
CA SER A 408 14.71 -32.75 -14.28
C SER A 408 13.90 -33.48 -13.21
N GLY A 409 12.76 -32.92 -12.81
CA GLY A 409 11.68 -33.66 -12.14
C GLY A 409 11.47 -33.37 -10.65
N SER A 410 10.87 -32.22 -10.32
CA SER A 410 9.94 -32.09 -9.18
C SER A 410 9.20 -30.76 -9.25
N THR A 411 7.87 -30.83 -9.21
CA THR A 411 6.95 -29.70 -9.32
C THR A 411 7.05 -28.78 -8.11
N THR A 412 7.82 -27.70 -8.25
CA THR A 412 7.79 -26.57 -7.31
C THR A 412 6.85 -25.51 -7.87
N ILE A 413 5.86 -25.10 -7.08
CA ILE A 413 4.96 -23.98 -7.40
C ILE A 413 5.82 -22.71 -7.53
N SER A 414 6.06 -22.32 -8.78
CA SER A 414 6.72 -21.08 -9.17
C SER A 414 5.72 -19.94 -9.09
N LEU A 415 5.96 -18.98 -8.19
CA LEU A 415 5.33 -17.66 -8.24
C LEU A 415 5.90 -16.90 -9.46
N SER A 416 5.44 -17.25 -10.66
CA SER A 416 5.79 -16.55 -11.90
C SER A 416 4.97 -15.27 -12.04
N GLY A 417 5.25 -14.29 -11.18
CA GLY A 417 4.96 -12.88 -11.40
C GLY A 417 6.17 -12.20 -12.05
N SER A 418 6.46 -12.55 -13.30
CA SER A 418 7.62 -12.09 -14.06
C SER A 418 7.49 -10.64 -14.53
N ARG A 419 7.63 -9.68 -13.60
CA ARG A 419 7.99 -8.28 -13.90
C ARG A 419 9.14 -7.73 -13.06
N LEU A 420 9.63 -8.47 -12.06
CA LEU A 420 10.82 -8.12 -11.27
C LEU A 420 12.12 -8.74 -11.82
N SER A 421 12.05 -9.63 -12.81
CA SER A 421 13.22 -10.31 -13.38
C SER A 421 14.05 -9.47 -14.36
N THR A 422 13.62 -8.26 -14.68
CA THR A 422 14.38 -7.29 -15.51
C THR A 422 15.08 -6.21 -14.70
N LEU A 423 15.01 -6.24 -13.36
CA LEU A 423 15.92 -5.44 -12.53
C LEU A 423 17.31 -6.09 -12.64
N ASP A 424 18.23 -5.32 -13.23
CA ASP A 424 19.64 -5.62 -13.45
C ASP A 424 20.19 -6.53 -12.33
N SER A 425 20.70 -7.70 -12.70
CA SER A 425 21.25 -8.69 -11.77
C SER A 425 22.39 -8.13 -10.90
N ARG A 426 22.91 -6.94 -11.25
CA ARG A 426 23.92 -6.17 -10.52
C ARG A 426 23.38 -5.36 -9.33
N LEU A 427 22.07 -5.20 -9.14
CA LEU A 427 21.49 -4.33 -8.10
C LEU A 427 21.05 -5.07 -6.81
N ARG A 428 21.59 -6.26 -6.52
CA ARG A 428 20.97 -7.16 -5.52
C ARG A 428 21.64 -7.11 -4.15
N PHE A 429 21.15 -6.23 -3.29
CA PHE A 429 21.35 -6.31 -1.85
C PHE A 429 20.70 -7.59 -1.26
N ASP A 430 21.50 -8.52 -0.71
CA ASP A 430 21.00 -9.77 -0.10
C ASP A 430 20.89 -9.69 1.43
N ILE A 431 19.76 -9.16 1.91
CA ILE A 431 19.48 -8.99 3.33
C ILE A 431 19.45 -10.35 4.07
N LYS A 432 18.82 -11.38 3.48
CA LYS A 432 18.62 -12.67 4.16
C LYS A 432 19.95 -13.39 4.39
N ARG A 433 20.83 -13.38 3.39
CA ARG A 433 22.16 -13.98 3.48
C ARG A 433 23.03 -13.25 4.48
N THR A 434 23.06 -11.92 4.45
CA THR A 434 23.81 -11.11 5.43
C THR A 434 23.31 -11.36 6.85
N LEU A 435 22.00 -11.37 7.09
CA LEU A 435 21.45 -11.71 8.41
C LEU A 435 21.87 -13.11 8.85
N ARG A 436 21.76 -14.12 7.99
CA ARG A 436 22.21 -15.49 8.29
C ARG A 436 23.69 -15.53 8.66
N GLN A 437 24.54 -14.86 7.89
CA GLN A 437 25.98 -14.80 8.12
C GLN A 437 26.32 -14.16 9.45
N LEU A 438 25.65 -13.06 9.81
CA LEU A 438 25.83 -12.40 11.10
C LEU A 438 25.38 -13.30 12.26
N VAL A 439 24.17 -13.87 12.22
CA VAL A 439 23.64 -14.66 13.35
C VAL A 439 24.29 -16.04 13.52
N THR A 440 24.94 -16.56 12.47
CA THR A 440 25.70 -17.82 12.55
C THR A 440 27.19 -17.61 12.84
N SER A 441 27.65 -16.35 12.91
CA SER A 441 29.05 -16.03 13.22
C SER A 441 29.46 -16.53 14.62
N ALA A 442 30.76 -16.74 14.82
CA ALA A 442 31.30 -17.02 16.15
C ALA A 442 31.03 -15.83 17.09
N THR A 443 31.17 -14.61 16.58
CA THR A 443 30.96 -13.37 17.34
C THR A 443 29.55 -13.23 17.89
N TYR A 444 28.53 -13.50 17.06
CA TYR A 444 27.14 -13.44 17.53
C TYR A 444 26.84 -14.54 18.56
N ARG A 445 27.53 -15.70 18.49
CA ARG A 445 27.31 -16.85 19.38
C ARG A 445 28.20 -16.85 20.63
N GLN A 446 29.02 -15.82 20.85
CA GLN A 446 29.78 -15.65 22.08
C GLN A 446 28.83 -15.53 23.29
N SER A 447 29.32 -15.94 24.46
CA SER A 447 28.60 -15.73 25.73
C SER A 447 28.53 -14.23 26.06
N SER A 448 27.37 -13.75 26.50
CA SER A 448 27.20 -12.39 27.06
C SER A 448 27.65 -12.25 28.51
N ARG A 449 28.23 -13.31 29.11
CA ARG A 449 28.72 -13.26 30.50
C ARG A 449 29.69 -12.09 30.66
N ILE A 450 29.40 -11.28 31.67
CA ILE A 450 30.14 -10.06 31.95
C ILE A 450 31.28 -10.39 32.93
N ASP A 451 32.48 -9.96 32.57
CA ASP A 451 33.66 -9.89 33.44
C ASP A 451 33.90 -8.41 33.76
N GLU A 452 34.05 -8.07 35.04
CA GLU A 452 34.28 -6.69 35.49
C GLU A 452 35.49 -6.06 34.78
N ALA A 453 36.57 -6.83 34.60
CA ALA A 453 37.76 -6.34 33.90
C ALA A 453 37.49 -6.00 32.43
N LEU A 454 36.62 -6.77 31.76
CA LEU A 454 36.21 -6.51 30.38
C LEU A 454 35.28 -5.30 30.27
N VAL A 455 34.39 -5.08 31.24
CA VAL A 455 33.51 -3.88 31.24
C VAL A 455 34.30 -2.61 31.45
N THR A 456 35.29 -2.62 32.33
CA THR A 456 36.15 -1.44 32.55
C THR A 456 36.95 -1.08 31.31
N ARG A 457 37.43 -2.08 30.55
CA ARG A 457 38.28 -1.86 29.36
C ARG A 457 37.47 -1.58 28.09
N ASP A 458 36.33 -2.24 27.95
CA ASP A 458 35.47 -2.15 26.77
C ASP A 458 33.98 -2.17 27.18
N PRO A 459 33.47 -1.06 27.75
CA PRO A 459 32.10 -0.97 28.25
C PRO A 459 31.07 -1.11 27.13
N ASP A 460 31.37 -0.58 25.94
CA ASP A 460 30.50 -0.58 24.76
C ASP A 460 30.60 -1.88 23.93
N ASN A 461 31.43 -2.85 24.34
CA ASN A 461 31.74 -4.08 23.60
C ASN A 461 32.26 -3.79 22.16
N ARG A 462 33.03 -2.71 21.98
CA ARG A 462 33.62 -2.32 20.69
C ARG A 462 34.67 -3.31 20.20
N TRP A 463 35.32 -4.07 21.08
CA TRP A 463 36.27 -5.13 20.72
C TRP A 463 35.58 -6.46 20.41
N LEU A 464 34.26 -6.54 20.56
CA LEU A 464 33.48 -7.75 20.32
C LEU A 464 33.95 -8.93 21.20
N ALA A 465 34.42 -8.63 22.41
CA ALA A 465 34.97 -9.61 23.34
C ALA A 465 33.90 -10.50 23.99
N ARG A 466 32.63 -10.10 23.94
CA ARG A 466 31.47 -10.83 24.48
C ARG A 466 30.28 -10.80 23.54
N GLY A 467 29.33 -11.70 23.75
CA GLY A 467 28.04 -11.69 23.06
C GLY A 467 27.26 -10.41 23.37
N PRO A 468 26.43 -9.92 22.43
CA PRO A 468 25.66 -8.72 22.66
C PRO A 468 24.57 -8.96 23.70
N ARG A 469 24.41 -8.02 24.64
CA ARG A 469 23.32 -8.04 25.62
C ARG A 469 22.53 -6.74 25.58
N PHE A 470 21.26 -6.82 25.20
CA PHE A 470 20.36 -5.66 25.16
C PHE A 470 18.89 -6.09 25.06
N ARG A 471 17.98 -5.22 25.49
CA ARG A 471 16.54 -5.46 25.42
C ARG A 471 16.05 -5.53 23.98
N LEU A 472 15.25 -6.56 23.70
CA LEU A 472 14.55 -6.73 22.44
C LEU A 472 13.63 -5.52 22.16
N THR A 473 13.26 -5.33 20.89
CA THR A 473 12.30 -4.28 20.51
C THR A 473 10.89 -4.69 20.95
N ALA A 474 9.99 -3.71 21.06
CA ALA A 474 8.60 -3.93 21.43
C ALA A 474 7.93 -5.05 20.60
N GLU A 475 8.15 -5.03 19.28
CA GLU A 475 7.61 -6.02 18.35
C GLU A 475 8.16 -7.41 18.62
N MET A 476 9.48 -7.51 18.89
CA MET A 476 10.12 -8.78 19.19
C MET A 476 9.66 -9.36 20.53
N ILE A 477 9.46 -8.54 21.56
CA ILE A 477 8.97 -8.99 22.87
C ILE A 477 7.56 -9.57 22.74
N ARG A 478 6.66 -8.82 22.09
CA ARG A 478 5.28 -9.28 21.85
C ARG A 478 5.23 -10.53 20.97
N ASP A 479 5.93 -10.52 19.83
CA ASP A 479 5.92 -11.64 18.90
C ASP A 479 6.58 -12.89 19.53
N ALA A 480 7.59 -12.73 20.39
CA ALA A 480 8.22 -13.85 21.11
C ALA A 480 7.26 -14.49 22.13
N ALA A 481 6.47 -13.69 22.86
CA ALA A 481 5.47 -14.22 23.78
C ALA A 481 4.40 -15.03 23.02
N LEU A 482 3.87 -14.48 21.93
CA LEU A 482 2.88 -15.16 21.08
C LEU A 482 3.44 -16.42 20.41
N ALA A 483 4.71 -16.39 19.96
CA ALA A 483 5.34 -17.55 19.34
C ALA A 483 5.62 -18.66 20.36
N SER A 484 6.05 -18.29 21.56
CA SER A 484 6.36 -19.25 22.63
C SER A 484 5.11 -19.97 23.12
N SER A 485 3.99 -19.24 23.24
CA SER A 485 2.69 -19.78 23.62
C SER A 485 1.99 -20.55 22.50
N GLY A 486 2.35 -20.33 21.23
CA GLY A 486 1.69 -20.95 20.07
C GLY A 486 0.53 -20.13 19.49
N LEU A 487 0.28 -18.92 19.99
CA LEU A 487 -0.78 -18.02 19.48
C LEU A 487 -0.39 -17.30 18.18
N LEU A 488 0.90 -17.13 17.89
CA LEU A 488 1.35 -16.28 16.77
C LEU A 488 0.80 -16.71 15.41
N VAL A 489 0.15 -15.79 14.71
CA VAL A 489 -0.31 -15.96 13.32
C VAL A 489 0.72 -15.39 12.35
N GLU A 490 1.36 -16.27 11.56
CA GLU A 490 2.47 -15.92 10.66
C GLU A 490 2.05 -15.45 9.25
N SER A 491 0.75 -15.37 8.98
CA SER A 491 0.17 -14.95 7.69
C SER A 491 0.80 -13.65 7.17
N LEU A 492 1.37 -13.68 5.96
CA LEU A 492 2.03 -12.54 5.32
C LEU A 492 1.05 -11.73 4.44
N GLY A 493 1.13 -10.40 4.53
CA GLY A 493 0.30 -9.47 3.75
C GLY A 493 -1.09 -9.22 4.35
N GLY A 494 -2.00 -8.63 3.60
CA GLY A 494 -3.37 -8.34 4.05
C GLY A 494 -3.50 -7.05 4.89
N PRO A 495 -4.72 -6.74 5.36
CA PRO A 495 -5.01 -5.51 6.08
C PRO A 495 -4.32 -5.48 7.45
N SER A 496 -4.10 -4.27 7.96
CA SER A 496 -3.65 -4.04 9.34
C SER A 496 -4.73 -4.46 10.34
N VAL A 497 -4.29 -4.84 11.54
CA VAL A 497 -5.16 -5.33 12.63
C VAL A 497 -5.07 -4.48 13.89
N LYS A 498 -6.12 -4.51 14.69
CA LYS A 498 -6.28 -3.76 15.95
C LYS A 498 -6.37 -4.73 17.14
N PRO A 499 -5.22 -5.20 17.67
CA PRO A 499 -5.18 -6.13 18.81
C PRO A 499 -5.65 -5.46 20.12
N TYR A 500 -5.48 -6.14 21.27
CA TYR A 500 -5.83 -5.55 22.57
C TYR A 500 -5.19 -4.19 22.81
N GLN A 501 -5.99 -3.26 23.32
CA GLN A 501 -5.50 -2.03 23.95
C GLN A 501 -6.49 -1.53 25.02
N PRO A 502 -6.04 -0.70 25.97
CA PRO A 502 -6.94 -0.06 26.93
C PRO A 502 -7.96 0.88 26.24
N PRO A 503 -9.21 0.97 26.73
CA PRO A 503 -10.21 1.86 26.18
C PRO A 503 -9.87 3.34 26.43
N GLY A 504 -10.35 4.25 25.58
CA GLY A 504 -10.28 5.70 25.77
C GLY A 504 -9.00 6.39 25.28
N LEU A 505 -7.87 5.68 25.24
CA LEU A 505 -6.57 6.25 24.83
C LEU A 505 -6.56 6.73 23.37
N TRP A 506 -7.30 6.05 22.51
CA TRP A 506 -7.38 6.40 21.09
C TRP A 506 -8.22 7.64 20.87
N GLU A 507 -9.33 7.74 21.60
CA GLU A 507 -10.33 8.79 21.51
C GLU A 507 -9.78 10.10 22.09
N GLU A 508 -9.07 10.07 23.22
CA GLU A 508 -8.43 11.25 23.83
C GLU A 508 -7.49 11.97 22.87
N LEU A 509 -6.71 11.22 22.08
CA LEU A 509 -5.78 11.76 21.08
C LEU A 509 -6.41 11.94 19.69
N SER A 510 -7.70 11.63 19.55
CA SER A 510 -8.48 11.81 18.32
C SER A 510 -9.55 12.89 18.43
N ALA A 511 -9.80 13.42 19.63
CA ALA A 511 -10.71 14.51 19.89
C ALA A 511 -10.17 15.81 19.27
N GLU A 512 -10.60 16.11 18.03
CA GLU A 512 -10.96 17.45 17.49
C GLU A 512 -10.91 17.52 15.95
N ALA A 513 -10.27 16.59 15.25
CA ALA A 513 -10.11 16.67 13.80
C ALA A 513 -10.73 15.47 13.06
N VAL A 514 -11.95 15.68 12.55
CA VAL A 514 -12.66 14.90 11.53
C VAL A 514 -13.48 13.68 12.04
N PRO A 515 -14.83 13.76 12.03
CA PRO A 515 -15.69 12.60 12.13
C PRO A 515 -15.41 11.62 10.99
N GLY A 516 -15.18 10.34 11.30
CA GLY A 516 -14.89 9.30 10.32
C GLY A 516 -14.56 7.95 10.95
N PRO A 517 -14.38 6.89 10.16
CA PRO A 517 -14.19 5.51 10.65
C PRO A 517 -12.90 5.27 11.47
N PHE A 518 -12.11 6.31 11.73
CA PHE A 518 -10.84 6.27 12.46
C PHE A 518 -10.89 7.01 13.81
N SER A 519 -12.05 7.57 14.19
CA SER A 519 -12.21 8.33 15.44
C SER A 519 -12.27 7.45 16.69
N VAL A 520 -12.70 6.19 16.54
CA VAL A 520 -12.86 5.22 17.63
C VAL A 520 -12.00 3.99 17.39
N TYR A 521 -11.38 3.47 18.45
CA TYR A 521 -10.71 2.18 18.37
C TYR A 521 -11.70 1.04 18.54
N VAL A 522 -11.91 0.30 17.45
CA VAL A 522 -12.65 -0.97 17.47
C VAL A 522 -11.61 -2.09 17.43
N GLN A 523 -11.52 -2.86 18.52
CA GLN A 523 -10.67 -4.04 18.60
C GLN A 523 -11.13 -5.09 17.57
N ASP A 524 -10.19 -5.70 16.87
CA ASP A 524 -10.44 -6.86 16.03
C ASP A 524 -10.49 -8.14 16.89
N HIS A 525 -11.09 -9.21 16.38
CA HIS A 525 -11.29 -10.45 17.14
C HIS A 525 -10.58 -11.66 16.52
N GLY A 526 -10.44 -12.73 17.31
CA GLY A 526 -9.90 -14.02 16.85
C GLY A 526 -8.45 -13.91 16.34
N ALA A 527 -8.15 -14.55 15.20
CA ALA A 527 -6.79 -14.63 14.65
C ALA A 527 -6.11 -13.27 14.42
N SER A 528 -6.90 -12.19 14.23
CA SER A 528 -6.40 -10.83 14.07
C SER A 528 -5.65 -10.32 15.31
N LEU A 529 -6.02 -10.78 16.51
CA LEU A 529 -5.40 -10.39 17.77
C LEU A 529 -3.95 -10.88 17.88
N TYR A 530 -3.62 -11.98 17.20
CA TYR A 530 -2.35 -12.68 17.36
C TYR A 530 -1.42 -12.56 16.14
N ARG A 531 -1.73 -11.66 15.20
CA ARG A 531 -0.82 -11.40 14.08
C ARG A 531 0.49 -10.78 14.57
N ARG A 532 1.54 -10.98 13.78
CA ARG A 532 2.84 -10.32 13.94
C ARG A 532 2.65 -8.82 14.15
N SER A 533 3.40 -8.25 15.08
CA SER A 533 3.30 -6.85 15.48
C SER A 533 3.54 -5.86 14.31
N LEU A 534 4.20 -6.32 13.24
CA LEU A 534 4.34 -5.58 11.98
C LEU A 534 2.99 -5.19 11.34
N TYR A 535 1.95 -6.01 11.53
CA TYR A 535 0.61 -5.77 10.98
C TYR A 535 -0.30 -4.98 11.91
N THR A 536 0.15 -4.65 13.12
CA THR A 536 -0.62 -3.85 14.06
C THR A 536 -0.82 -2.44 13.52
N TYR A 537 -2.07 -2.00 13.45
CA TYR A 537 -2.44 -0.67 13.02
C TYR A 537 -1.88 0.38 13.98
N GLN A 538 -1.22 1.39 13.42
CA GLN A 538 -0.65 2.51 14.17
C GLN A 538 -1.07 3.82 13.50
N LYS A 539 -1.64 4.75 14.28
CA LYS A 539 -1.89 6.11 13.83
C LYS A 539 -0.61 6.92 14.00
N ARG A 540 -0.36 7.90 13.11
CA ARG A 540 0.88 8.69 13.12
C ARG A 540 1.22 9.28 14.50
N THR A 541 0.21 9.71 15.24
CA THR A 541 0.30 10.35 16.56
C THR A 541 -0.05 9.43 17.73
N VAL A 542 -0.58 8.22 17.48
CA VAL A 542 -1.01 7.27 18.52
C VAL A 542 -0.40 5.92 18.21
N THR A 543 0.68 5.58 18.94
CA THR A 543 1.30 4.26 18.89
C THR A 543 0.55 3.31 19.81
N THR A 544 0.62 2.00 19.55
CA THR A 544 0.01 0.98 20.42
C THR A 544 0.58 1.11 21.85
N PRO A 545 -0.26 1.28 22.89
CA PRO A 545 0.20 1.59 24.25
C PRO A 545 1.23 0.61 24.81
N GLY A 546 0.99 -0.70 24.70
CA GLY A 546 1.94 -1.72 25.15
C GLY A 546 3.29 -1.63 24.43
N MET A 547 3.29 -1.40 23.11
CA MET A 547 4.55 -1.24 22.36
C MET A 547 5.26 0.08 22.67
N ALA A 548 4.51 1.15 22.95
CA ALA A 548 5.08 2.43 23.35
C ALA A 548 5.85 2.34 24.69
N ILE A 549 5.35 1.55 25.65
CA ILE A 549 6.05 1.25 26.92
C ILE A 549 7.44 0.63 26.66
N PHE A 550 7.58 -0.16 25.60
CA PHE A 550 8.84 -0.78 25.16
C PHE A 550 9.58 0.02 24.08
N ASP A 551 9.49 1.35 24.13
CA ASP A 551 10.25 2.29 23.29
C ASP A 551 10.04 2.12 21.77
N ALA A 552 8.88 1.62 21.33
CA ALA A 552 8.53 1.56 19.91
C ALA A 552 8.62 2.96 19.26
N SER A 553 9.04 3.00 17.99
CA SER A 553 9.16 4.27 17.28
C SER A 553 7.80 4.93 17.11
N SER A 554 7.72 6.20 17.46
CA SER A 554 6.66 7.07 16.96
C SER A 554 6.81 7.26 15.44
N ARG A 555 5.70 7.53 14.74
CA ARG A 555 5.64 7.67 13.27
C ARG A 555 5.63 9.13 12.81
N ASP A 556 5.86 10.05 13.73
CA ASP A 556 5.88 11.50 13.52
C ASP A 556 7.24 12.01 13.03
N PHE A 557 8.35 11.33 13.33
CA PHE A 557 9.70 11.64 12.82
C PHE A 557 10.55 10.40 12.51
N CYS A 558 11.53 10.57 11.63
CA CYS A 558 12.48 9.52 11.28
C CYS A 558 13.55 9.38 12.37
N ARG A 559 13.81 8.14 12.82
CA ARG A 559 14.89 7.81 13.75
C ARG A 559 15.77 6.72 13.18
N VAL A 560 17.08 6.86 13.34
CA VAL A 560 18.07 5.84 12.90
C VAL A 560 18.36 4.82 14.01
N LYS A 561 18.19 5.22 15.28
CA LYS A 561 18.38 4.38 16.46
C LYS A 561 17.18 4.52 17.38
N LEU A 562 16.67 3.38 17.85
CA LEU A 562 15.62 3.36 18.88
C LEU A 562 16.24 3.60 20.26
N PRO A 563 15.63 4.44 21.11
CA PRO A 563 15.99 4.46 22.51
C PRO A 563 15.69 3.10 23.14
N ARG A 564 16.46 2.75 24.16
CA ARG A 564 16.22 1.55 24.97
C ARG A 564 16.22 1.98 26.42
N THR A 565 15.07 1.91 27.06
CA THR A 565 14.90 2.17 28.49
C THR A 565 14.63 0.86 29.22
N ASN A 566 14.97 0.78 30.51
CA ASN A 566 14.55 -0.30 31.37
C ASN A 566 13.83 0.33 32.56
N THR A 567 12.50 0.20 32.61
CA THR A 567 11.66 0.88 33.59
C THR A 567 10.79 -0.12 34.35
N PRO A 568 10.43 0.14 35.62
CA PRO A 568 9.50 -0.72 36.35
C PRO A 568 8.14 -0.91 35.65
N LEU A 569 7.68 0.09 34.87
CA LEU A 569 6.44 0.00 34.10
C LEU A 569 6.48 -1.08 33.02
N GLN A 570 7.66 -1.37 32.44
CA GLN A 570 7.81 -2.44 31.47
C GLN A 570 7.60 -3.81 32.11
N ALA A 571 8.18 -4.05 33.29
CA ALA A 571 7.94 -5.28 34.03
C ALA A 571 6.47 -5.43 34.44
N LEU A 572 5.84 -4.35 34.91
CA LEU A 572 4.41 -4.34 35.21
C LEU A 572 3.55 -4.61 33.98
N ASN A 573 3.92 -4.13 32.79
CA ASN A 573 3.18 -4.43 31.57
C ASN A 573 3.24 -5.91 31.20
N LEU A 574 4.42 -6.56 31.27
CA LEU A 574 4.55 -8.01 31.02
C LEU A 574 3.67 -8.85 31.95
N MET A 575 3.50 -8.40 33.20
CA MET A 575 2.72 -9.12 34.20
C MET A 575 1.20 -8.88 34.11
N ASN A 576 0.74 -7.80 33.47
CA ASN A 576 -0.65 -7.36 33.57
C ASN A 576 -1.36 -7.13 32.22
N ASP A 577 -0.63 -6.96 31.11
CA ASP A 577 -1.27 -6.80 29.81
C ASP A 577 -1.98 -8.09 29.39
N ILE A 578 -3.16 -7.94 28.80
CA ILE A 578 -3.99 -9.06 28.33
C ILE A 578 -3.18 -9.97 27.39
N THR A 579 -2.38 -9.38 26.51
CA THR A 579 -1.58 -10.14 25.53
C THR A 579 -0.62 -11.11 26.20
N TYR A 580 0.07 -10.68 27.27
CA TYR A 580 1.08 -11.50 27.94
C TYR A 580 0.47 -12.49 28.92
N LEU A 581 -0.62 -12.11 29.61
CA LEU A 581 -1.35 -13.00 30.51
C LEU A 581 -2.04 -14.13 29.74
N GLU A 582 -2.66 -13.82 28.60
CA GLU A 582 -3.25 -14.82 27.73
C GLU A 582 -2.19 -15.75 27.14
N ALA A 583 -1.07 -15.20 26.66
CA ALA A 583 0.06 -16.00 26.20
C ALA A 583 0.63 -16.91 27.30
N ALA A 584 0.69 -16.43 28.55
CA ALA A 584 1.09 -17.22 29.70
C ALA A 584 0.13 -18.39 29.96
N ARG A 585 -1.19 -18.16 29.87
CA ARG A 585 -2.20 -19.21 30.03
C ARG A 585 -2.07 -20.28 28.96
N VAL A 586 -2.00 -19.89 27.69
CA VAL A 586 -1.89 -20.87 26.59
C VAL A 586 -0.57 -21.64 26.69
N LEU A 587 0.53 -20.98 27.08
CA LEU A 587 1.80 -21.66 27.37
C LEU A 587 1.68 -22.67 28.53
N ALA A 588 0.88 -22.35 29.56
CA ALA A 588 0.62 -23.25 30.69
C ALA A 588 -0.21 -24.47 30.26
N GLU A 589 -1.21 -24.30 29.39
CA GLU A 589 -1.96 -25.42 28.82
C GLU A 589 -1.02 -26.37 28.06
N HIS A 590 -0.14 -25.84 27.21
CA HIS A 590 0.87 -26.65 26.52
C HIS A 590 1.82 -27.35 27.50
N ALA A 591 2.29 -26.64 28.53
CA ALA A 591 3.15 -27.22 29.55
C ALA A 591 2.46 -28.38 30.29
N MET A 592 1.17 -28.29 30.60
CA MET A 592 0.42 -29.36 31.25
C MET A 592 0.19 -30.57 30.34
N ARG A 593 0.01 -30.37 29.04
CA ARG A 593 -0.20 -31.46 28.07
C ARG A 593 1.12 -32.14 27.66
N GLU A 594 2.17 -31.37 27.43
CA GLU A 594 3.41 -31.83 26.77
C GLU A 594 4.61 -31.93 27.73
N GLY A 595 4.53 -31.28 28.89
CA GLY A 595 5.64 -31.15 29.83
C GLY A 595 5.84 -32.33 30.77
N GLY A 596 4.97 -33.34 30.73
CA GLY A 596 5.05 -34.54 31.56
C GLY A 596 4.15 -34.52 32.80
N ALA A 597 4.39 -35.48 33.71
CA ALA A 597 3.48 -35.76 34.82
C ALA A 597 3.74 -34.91 36.08
N SER A 598 4.97 -34.43 36.32
CA SER A 598 5.33 -33.68 37.53
C SER A 598 5.31 -32.17 37.28
N ALA A 599 5.09 -31.37 38.33
CA ALA A 599 5.11 -29.92 38.21
C ALA A 599 6.46 -29.41 37.71
N GLU A 600 7.56 -29.96 38.21
CA GLU A 600 8.92 -29.63 37.80
C GLU A 600 9.17 -29.93 36.32
N SER A 601 8.67 -31.07 35.82
CA SER A 601 8.80 -31.42 34.40
C SER A 601 8.07 -30.43 33.49
N ARG A 602 6.87 -29.99 33.88
CA ARG A 602 6.08 -28.98 33.17
C ARG A 602 6.71 -27.60 33.22
N ILE A 603 7.24 -27.20 34.38
CA ILE A 603 8.00 -25.94 34.54
C ILE A 603 9.25 -25.96 33.66
N ALA A 604 10.03 -27.04 33.68
CA ALA A 604 11.24 -27.17 32.87
C ALA A 604 10.92 -27.16 31.37
N TRP A 605 9.79 -27.73 30.95
CA TRP A 605 9.31 -27.67 29.58
C TRP A 605 9.00 -26.22 29.16
N ALA A 606 8.22 -25.49 29.96
CA ALA A 606 7.86 -24.09 29.68
C ALA A 606 9.11 -23.19 29.64
N PHE A 607 10.02 -23.39 30.58
CA PHE A 607 11.29 -22.67 30.65
C PHE A 607 12.13 -22.88 29.38
N ARG A 608 12.25 -24.12 28.92
CA ARG A 608 12.96 -24.44 27.67
C ARG A 608 12.27 -23.88 26.44
N ARG A 609 10.94 -23.86 26.42
CA ARG A 609 10.15 -23.30 25.31
C ARG A 609 10.43 -21.80 25.12
N VAL A 610 10.52 -21.05 26.22
CA VAL A 610 10.75 -19.59 26.20
C VAL A 610 12.24 -19.24 26.05
N LEU A 611 13.12 -19.88 26.84
CA LEU A 611 14.53 -19.49 26.94
C LEU A 611 15.49 -20.35 26.10
N SER A 612 14.98 -21.37 25.40
CA SER A 612 15.77 -22.30 24.57
C SER A 612 16.91 -23.02 25.32
N ARG A 613 16.86 -23.07 26.65
CA ARG A 613 17.78 -23.81 27.53
C ARG A 613 17.02 -24.47 28.68
N SER A 614 17.63 -25.47 29.32
CA SER A 614 17.05 -26.02 30.55
C SER A 614 17.28 -25.06 31.74
N PRO A 615 16.37 -25.02 32.71
CA PRO A 615 16.62 -24.32 33.97
C PRO A 615 17.73 -25.02 34.75
N SER A 616 18.50 -24.26 35.52
CA SER A 616 19.38 -24.81 36.56
C SER A 616 18.57 -25.36 37.73
N ASP A 617 19.19 -26.21 38.55
CA ASP A 617 18.54 -26.80 39.74
C ASP A 617 17.98 -25.73 40.69
N ASN A 618 18.69 -24.61 40.85
CA ASN A 618 18.23 -23.50 41.68
C ASN A 618 17.02 -22.79 41.06
N GLU A 619 17.05 -22.48 39.75
CA GLU A 619 15.93 -21.84 39.05
C GLU A 619 14.68 -22.72 39.12
N LEU A 620 14.83 -24.02 38.85
CA LEU A 620 13.73 -24.98 38.93
C LEU A 620 13.17 -25.07 40.34
N SER A 621 14.04 -25.13 41.35
CA SER A 621 13.65 -25.18 42.76
C SER A 621 12.90 -23.91 43.21
N VAL A 622 13.31 -22.72 42.75
CA VAL A 622 12.63 -21.45 43.02
C VAL A 622 11.24 -21.43 42.38
N LEU A 623 11.13 -21.80 41.10
CA LEU A 623 9.86 -21.82 40.38
C LEU A 623 8.89 -22.87 40.96
N ALA A 624 9.38 -24.05 41.33
CA ALA A 624 8.59 -25.09 41.98
C ALA A 624 8.05 -24.65 43.36
N ARG A 625 8.89 -24.04 44.22
CA ARG A 625 8.40 -23.43 45.47
C ARG A 625 7.39 -22.32 45.21
N GLY A 626 7.60 -21.53 44.16
CA GLY A 626 6.66 -20.50 43.73
C GLY A 626 5.32 -21.07 43.28
N PHE A 627 5.34 -22.20 42.58
CA PHE A 627 4.15 -22.97 42.22
C PHE A 627 3.41 -23.43 43.47
N ASP A 628 4.06 -24.10 44.42
CA ASP A 628 3.41 -24.60 45.64
C ASP A 628 2.77 -23.49 46.48
N ARG A 629 3.41 -22.31 46.55
CA ARG A 629 2.83 -21.15 47.24
C ARG A 629 1.54 -20.67 46.56
N ARG A 630 1.54 -20.56 45.23
CA ARG A 630 0.37 -20.10 44.46
C ARG A 630 -0.72 -21.16 44.42
N LEU A 631 -0.33 -22.43 44.43
CA LEU A 631 -1.20 -23.60 44.62
C LEU A 631 -1.82 -23.65 46.02
N ASN A 632 -1.32 -22.92 47.02
CA ASN A 632 -2.03 -22.77 48.29
C ASN A 632 -2.88 -21.49 48.33
N LEU A 633 -2.44 -20.44 47.63
CA LEU A 633 -3.17 -19.17 47.54
C LEU A 633 -4.51 -19.35 46.82
N PHE A 634 -4.54 -19.98 45.65
CA PHE A 634 -5.80 -20.16 44.90
C PHE A 634 -6.83 -21.01 45.67
N ARG A 635 -6.40 -21.85 46.61
CA ARG A 635 -7.22 -22.81 47.39
C ARG A 635 -8.05 -22.03 48.38
N ASN A 636 -7.49 -20.93 48.86
CA ASN A 636 -8.12 -19.98 49.75
C ASN A 636 -8.89 -18.88 48.99
N HIS A 637 -8.70 -18.76 47.66
CA HIS A 637 -9.25 -17.71 46.81
C HIS A 637 -9.76 -18.24 45.45
N PRO A 638 -10.73 -19.18 45.43
CA PRO A 638 -11.21 -19.80 44.20
C PRO A 638 -11.80 -18.80 43.20
N GLU A 639 -12.35 -17.68 43.67
CA GLU A 639 -12.86 -16.59 42.83
C GLU A 639 -11.79 -15.92 41.95
N SER A 640 -10.52 -16.02 42.34
CA SER A 640 -9.41 -15.43 41.60
C SER A 640 -8.98 -16.29 40.40
N ILE A 641 -9.31 -17.59 40.42
CA ILE A 641 -8.99 -18.54 39.35
C ILE A 641 -9.74 -18.14 38.08
N GLN A 642 -11.05 -17.96 38.18
CA GLN A 642 -11.90 -17.62 37.05
C GLN A 642 -11.46 -16.29 36.42
N LYS A 643 -11.22 -15.27 37.25
CA LYS A 643 -10.73 -13.96 36.79
C LYS A 643 -9.43 -14.03 36.00
N LEU A 644 -8.51 -14.94 36.36
CA LEU A 644 -7.25 -15.11 35.66
C LEU A 644 -7.42 -15.91 34.36
N LEU A 645 -8.22 -16.98 34.38
CA LEU A 645 -8.39 -17.84 33.21
C LEU A 645 -9.23 -17.19 32.10
N GLU A 646 -10.13 -16.28 32.46
CA GLU A 646 -10.95 -15.50 31.51
C GLU A 646 -10.20 -14.34 30.84
N VAL A 647 -8.92 -14.12 31.14
CA VAL A 647 -8.13 -13.08 30.46
C VAL A 647 -7.80 -13.52 29.03
N GLY A 648 -8.19 -12.68 28.06
CA GLY A 648 -7.99 -12.91 26.63
C GLY A 648 -9.22 -13.51 25.94
N GLU A 649 -9.14 -13.69 24.61
CA GLU A 649 -10.24 -14.22 23.77
C GLU A 649 -10.04 -15.68 23.36
N SER A 650 -8.81 -16.21 23.48
CA SER A 650 -8.52 -17.60 23.16
C SER A 650 -9.29 -18.53 24.10
N HIS A 651 -9.75 -19.66 23.56
CA HIS A 651 -10.49 -20.65 24.33
C HIS A 651 -9.63 -21.20 25.49
N VAL A 652 -10.27 -21.46 26.62
CA VAL A 652 -9.65 -22.12 27.79
C VAL A 652 -9.93 -23.61 27.67
N ASP A 653 -8.90 -24.44 27.81
CA ASP A 653 -9.11 -25.90 27.82
C ASP A 653 -9.78 -26.38 29.11
N GLU A 654 -11.08 -26.62 29.02
CA GLU A 654 -11.92 -27.12 30.11
C GLU A 654 -11.58 -28.55 30.55
N THR A 655 -10.77 -29.29 29.78
CA THR A 655 -10.33 -30.64 30.17
C THR A 655 -9.22 -30.62 31.21
N LEU A 656 -8.54 -29.49 31.38
CA LEU A 656 -7.48 -29.31 32.38
C LEU A 656 -8.08 -28.85 33.72
N PRO A 657 -7.57 -29.34 34.87
CA PRO A 657 -8.01 -28.85 36.17
C PRO A 657 -7.74 -27.34 36.29
N ALA A 658 -8.81 -26.53 36.36
CA ALA A 658 -8.73 -25.06 36.39
C ALA A 658 -7.77 -24.53 37.47
N TYR A 659 -7.72 -25.23 38.60
CA TYR A 659 -6.84 -24.92 39.72
C TYR A 659 -5.34 -25.05 39.38
N GLU A 660 -4.96 -26.17 38.77
CA GLU A 660 -3.59 -26.39 38.32
C GLU A 660 -3.26 -25.44 37.17
N LEU A 661 -4.19 -25.25 36.23
CA LEU A 661 -4.00 -24.35 35.10
C LEU A 661 -3.73 -22.92 35.55
N ALA A 662 -4.55 -22.35 36.44
CA ALA A 662 -4.30 -21.01 36.98
C ALA A 662 -2.95 -20.91 37.70
N THR A 663 -2.55 -21.96 38.42
CA THR A 663 -1.23 -22.00 39.07
C THR A 663 -0.10 -22.01 38.05
N PHE A 664 -0.17 -22.85 37.00
CA PHE A 664 0.83 -22.84 35.94
C PHE A 664 0.85 -21.53 35.15
N THR A 665 -0.30 -20.90 34.88
CA THR A 665 -0.41 -19.59 34.23
C THR A 665 0.43 -18.54 34.97
N THR A 666 0.42 -18.54 36.30
CA THR A 666 1.27 -17.60 37.06
C THR A 666 2.76 -17.90 36.96
N VAL A 667 3.15 -19.18 36.83
CA VAL A 667 4.55 -19.58 36.67
C VAL A 667 5.05 -19.24 35.26
N THR A 668 4.24 -19.51 34.23
CA THR A 668 4.57 -19.15 32.85
C THR A 668 4.58 -17.63 32.64
N SER A 669 3.70 -16.89 33.32
CA SER A 669 3.74 -15.41 33.34
C SER A 669 5.05 -14.90 33.94
N GLU A 670 5.53 -15.52 35.03
CA GLU A 670 6.82 -15.19 35.64
C GLU A 670 7.98 -15.49 34.68
N ILE A 671 7.97 -16.65 34.00
CA ILE A 671 8.97 -17.01 32.98
C ILE A 671 8.96 -16.01 31.82
N LEU A 672 7.79 -15.62 31.32
CA LEU A 672 7.66 -14.63 30.24
C LEU A 672 8.13 -13.22 30.67
N SER A 673 8.14 -12.94 31.97
CA SER A 673 8.54 -11.65 32.54
C SER A 673 10.02 -11.59 32.97
N LEU A 674 10.80 -12.66 32.77
CA LEU A 674 12.23 -12.66 33.12
C LEU A 674 13.02 -11.67 32.28
N ASP A 675 14.04 -11.03 32.89
CA ASP A 675 15.01 -10.19 32.17
C ASP A 675 15.66 -10.97 31.02
N GLU A 676 15.91 -12.27 31.20
CA GLU A 676 16.46 -13.13 30.15
C GLU A 676 15.51 -13.31 28.96
N THR A 677 14.19 -13.33 29.19
CA THR A 677 13.18 -13.51 28.14
C THR A 677 13.09 -12.29 27.23
N VAL A 678 13.20 -11.08 27.80
CA VAL A 678 13.05 -9.82 27.05
C VAL A 678 14.35 -9.23 26.54
N ASN A 679 15.49 -9.88 26.81
CA ASN A 679 16.80 -9.47 26.33
C ASN A 679 17.38 -10.49 25.34
N ARG A 680 18.15 -9.97 24.38
CA ARG A 680 19.17 -10.78 23.70
C ARG A 680 20.29 -11.04 24.71
N ASN A 681 20.65 -12.32 24.90
CA ASN A 681 21.75 -12.78 25.76
C ASN A 681 22.74 -13.67 25.03
#